data_AF-A0A917FT40-F1
#
_entry.id   AF-A0A917FT40-F1
#
_cell.length_a   1.000
_cell.length_b   1.000
_cell.length_c   1.000
_cell.angle_alpha   90.00
_cell.angle_beta   90.00
_cell.angle_gamma   90.00
#
_symmetry.space_group_name_H-M   'P 1'
#
loop_
_entity.id
_entity.type
_entity.pdbx_description
1 polymer ?
#
loop_
_entity_poly.entity_id
_entity_poly.type
_entity_poly.pdbx_seq_one_letter_code
_entity_poly.pdbx_strand_id
1 'polypeptide(L)'
;MNMKRRAFLKATVAAGSAPLILSACTDQNISHSKDANSISGFIFSDAHIGWEHEMQPSLETQAEMIKRIKEFFPHLDLVFDTGDVYHAHIKEPGRKIARDFWLSKMAGEFPTSLVHYIPGNHELGVGLKDAEITASELGSMNLRPYYSFDYKGIHFISLPQLLSTILISRESLNWLKQDLLINREKTTLIFSHNCLKETTFTNDETGYREIVNSDEVYKIINEYNNVIGWFHGHNHQYEIVKKHERLYVSNGRIGGFNPPKHWGDFGQGHLGGIYFEINHIGLNVKCFSATENCFLEDLGLTHLSNHLPSITSYQPDGKTNYYWGHGKLLNDTKHHFHNHYLGHTTPYAIITPNPNTVINENNDLTYETEFFFAGSDINKVVGFVIKPGALKSIDTKDGLMINTLAQKKFQIHFPEENYLYDTYLSRSGYYRCSQNCTYELVAKFSNLNDDTRIKYSFKVLDIEHNVCFKQDKFKSFQLIDNRLQTTFKIPDKMTQEPADNHLYLFITIEVTNPPDNIFVQYINLNQIIDPDKVKPKLFEINNSTFPITEKQTITKSKSLMSPTGIINVQDNNTSHTLLVVTPDVQWQIRNACAELFDDEIHIHSMRHDFQNNPEIILTPTTQKSTFINRLKNITSCKIIYKSDSIIVSDITSSADGGIILISDSSDVSVSNGEIIHKTPEEMHITLNKDISEVTLQYNKT
;
A
#
# COMPACT_ATOMS: atom_id res chain seq x y z
N MET A 1 2.55 23.78 -58.89
CA MET A 1 2.38 23.79 -60.35
C MET A 1 2.10 22.36 -60.82
N ASN A 2 1.18 22.19 -61.77
CA ASN A 2 0.37 20.98 -62.06
C ASN A 2 1.09 19.72 -62.58
N MET A 3 0.63 18.56 -62.06
CA MET A 3 0.36 17.23 -62.64
C MET A 3 1.35 16.52 -63.60
N LYS A 4 1.49 15.19 -63.39
CA LYS A 4 0.87 14.17 -64.29
C LYS A 4 0.74 12.77 -63.65
N ARG A 5 -0.52 12.37 -63.41
CA ARG A 5 -1.03 10.98 -63.33
C ARG A 5 -0.99 10.35 -64.72
N ARG A 6 -0.33 9.19 -64.88
CA ARG A 6 -0.60 8.08 -65.86
C ARG A 6 0.69 7.34 -66.20
N ALA A 7 1.00 6.25 -65.49
CA ALA A 7 1.85 5.15 -65.99
C ALA A 7 1.83 3.90 -65.07
N PHE A 8 0.68 3.49 -64.53
CA PHE A 8 0.67 2.28 -63.68
C PHE A 8 -0.53 1.34 -63.90
N LEU A 9 -0.87 1.09 -65.16
CA LEU A 9 -1.76 -0.01 -65.55
C LEU A 9 -1.27 -0.57 -66.88
N LYS A 10 -0.42 -1.60 -66.83
CA LYS A 10 -0.23 -2.67 -67.83
C LYS A 10 0.98 -3.52 -67.45
N ALA A 11 0.75 -4.58 -66.67
CA ALA A 11 1.42 -5.88 -66.78
C ALA A 11 0.94 -6.76 -65.63
N THR A 12 -0.15 -7.47 -65.86
CA THR A 12 -0.48 -8.68 -65.12
C THR A 12 0.06 -9.87 -65.92
N VAL A 13 0.30 -10.98 -65.20
CA VAL A 13 0.46 -12.38 -65.63
C VAL A 13 1.90 -12.91 -65.59
N ALA A 14 2.26 -13.55 -64.47
CA ALA A 14 2.42 -15.02 -64.40
C ALA A 14 2.80 -15.50 -62.97
N ALA A 15 1.99 -16.44 -62.44
CA ALA A 15 2.24 -17.43 -61.36
C ALA A 15 2.63 -16.91 -59.95
N GLY A 16 2.08 -17.37 -58.82
CA GLY A 16 1.15 -18.45 -58.53
C GLY A 16 0.55 -18.26 -57.13
N SER A 17 -0.51 -19.01 -56.89
CA SER A 17 -1.52 -18.92 -55.84
C SER A 17 -1.05 -19.19 -54.39
N ALA A 18 -1.35 -18.23 -53.49
CA ALA A 18 -1.75 -18.46 -52.09
C ALA A 18 -2.53 -17.21 -51.59
N PRO A 19 -3.62 -17.34 -50.80
CA PRO A 19 -4.50 -16.21 -50.50
C PRO A 19 -3.86 -15.29 -49.46
N LEU A 20 -3.29 -14.19 -49.93
CA LEU A 20 -3.02 -13.00 -49.13
C LEU A 20 -4.36 -12.31 -48.86
N ILE A 21 -4.87 -12.43 -47.62
CA ILE A 21 -5.90 -11.54 -47.12
C ILE A 21 -5.24 -10.18 -46.91
N LEU A 22 -5.44 -9.28 -47.87
CA LEU A 22 -5.18 -7.86 -47.73
C LEU A 22 -6.13 -7.30 -46.66
N SER A 23 -5.58 -6.94 -45.51
CA SER A 23 -6.26 -6.11 -44.52
C SER A 23 -6.37 -4.70 -45.09
N ALA A 24 -7.54 -4.39 -45.65
CA ALA A 24 -7.89 -3.03 -46.04
C ALA A 24 -8.23 -2.21 -44.78
N CYS A 25 -7.67 -1.01 -44.70
CA CYS A 25 -8.00 0.00 -43.70
C CYS A 25 -9.51 0.30 -43.71
N THR A 26 -10.19 -0.08 -42.65
CA THR A 26 -11.52 0.42 -42.26
C THR A 26 -11.63 0.31 -40.75
N ASP A 27 -11.84 1.46 -40.09
CA ASP A 27 -12.34 1.66 -38.72
C ASP A 27 -12.22 0.46 -37.76
N GLN A 28 -11.11 0.41 -37.03
CA GLN A 28 -11.10 -0.30 -35.75
C GLN A 28 -11.87 0.55 -34.72
N ASN A 29 -13.19 0.44 -34.76
CA ASN A 29 -13.96 0.53 -33.52
C ASN A 29 -13.47 -0.62 -32.64
N ILE A 30 -12.58 -0.34 -31.71
CA ILE A 30 -12.27 -1.23 -30.60
C ILE A 30 -13.55 -1.29 -29.77
N SER A 31 -14.44 -2.21 -30.12
CA SER A 31 -15.52 -2.60 -29.23
C SER A 31 -14.86 -3.33 -28.07
N HIS A 32 -14.58 -2.61 -26.98
CA HIS A 32 -14.24 -3.19 -25.69
C HIS A 32 -15.49 -3.89 -25.12
N SER A 33 -15.93 -4.96 -25.78
CA SER A 33 -16.80 -5.96 -25.14
C SER A 33 -15.98 -6.62 -24.05
N LYS A 34 -16.54 -6.74 -22.85
CA LYS A 34 -16.00 -7.48 -21.71
C LYS A 34 -15.59 -8.90 -22.17
N ASP A 35 -14.32 -9.09 -22.52
CA ASP A 35 -13.82 -10.40 -22.94
C ASP A 35 -13.81 -11.27 -21.68
N ALA A 36 -14.72 -12.24 -21.62
CA ALA A 36 -14.94 -13.06 -20.44
C ALA A 36 -13.74 -13.98 -20.11
N ASN A 37 -12.68 -13.94 -20.92
CA ASN A 37 -11.51 -14.82 -20.86
C ASN A 37 -10.24 -14.16 -20.30
N SER A 38 -10.32 -12.94 -19.76
CA SER A 38 -9.18 -12.28 -19.11
C SER A 38 -9.57 -11.49 -17.86
N ILE A 39 -8.56 -11.01 -17.12
CA ILE A 39 -8.64 -9.91 -16.16
C ILE A 39 -7.96 -8.72 -16.82
N SER A 40 -8.66 -7.59 -16.87
CA SER A 40 -8.13 -6.31 -17.32
C SER A 40 -7.88 -5.39 -16.13
N GLY A 41 -6.77 -4.67 -16.16
CA GLY A 41 -6.51 -3.65 -15.16
C GLY A 41 -5.70 -2.48 -15.66
N PHE A 42 -5.80 -1.38 -14.92
CA PHE A 42 -5.06 -0.15 -15.20
C PHE A 42 -4.33 0.34 -13.94
N ILE A 43 -3.11 0.83 -14.12
CA ILE A 43 -2.26 1.35 -13.04
C ILE A 43 -1.92 2.80 -13.37
N PHE A 44 -2.26 3.73 -12.47
CA PHE A 44 -1.73 5.08 -12.48
C PHE A 44 -0.88 5.31 -11.22
N SER A 45 -0.08 6.38 -11.18
CA SER A 45 0.86 6.62 -10.09
C SER A 45 1.35 8.06 -10.07
N ASP A 46 1.96 8.47 -8.98
CA ASP A 46 2.81 9.66 -8.87
C ASP A 46 2.05 10.94 -9.25
N ALA A 47 0.88 11.16 -8.63
CA ALA A 47 0.10 12.38 -8.83
C ALA A 47 0.80 13.63 -8.27
N HIS A 48 1.58 13.48 -7.19
CA HIS A 48 2.37 14.54 -6.54
C HIS A 48 1.57 15.83 -6.34
N ILE A 49 0.30 15.71 -5.98
CA ILE A 49 -0.57 16.87 -5.79
C ILE A 49 0.06 17.83 -4.78
N GLY A 50 0.08 19.12 -5.14
CA GLY A 50 0.68 20.16 -4.33
C GLY A 50 2.19 20.36 -4.53
N TRP A 51 2.83 19.63 -5.45
CA TRP A 51 4.19 19.95 -5.90
C TRP A 51 4.25 21.24 -6.71
N GLU A 52 4.83 22.29 -6.14
CA GLU A 52 4.97 23.61 -6.77
C GLU A 52 6.14 23.63 -7.75
N HIS A 53 5.92 23.15 -8.98
CA HIS A 53 6.89 23.20 -10.07
C HIS A 53 6.17 23.31 -11.42
N GLU A 54 6.81 23.94 -12.42
CA GLU A 54 6.27 24.06 -13.79
C GLU A 54 6.02 22.72 -14.51
N MET A 55 6.58 21.61 -13.99
CA MET A 55 6.42 20.27 -14.57
C MET A 55 5.22 19.53 -13.97
N GLN A 56 4.67 20.03 -12.87
CA GLN A 56 3.48 19.50 -12.26
C GLN A 56 2.26 19.87 -13.12
N PRO A 57 1.50 18.91 -13.65
CA PRO A 57 0.27 19.22 -14.37
C PRO A 57 -0.76 19.79 -13.40
N SER A 58 -1.61 20.70 -13.89
CA SER A 58 -2.69 21.25 -13.07
C SER A 58 -3.65 20.15 -12.61
N LEU A 59 -4.39 20.41 -11.53
CA LEU A 59 -5.41 19.46 -11.06
C LEU A 59 -6.46 19.16 -12.14
N GLU A 60 -6.85 20.17 -12.92
CA GLU A 60 -7.78 20.01 -14.03
C GLU A 60 -7.20 19.07 -15.10
N THR A 61 -5.92 19.22 -15.43
CA THR A 61 -5.23 18.35 -16.39
C THR A 61 -5.20 16.91 -15.88
N GLN A 62 -4.84 16.70 -14.61
CA GLN A 62 -4.80 15.37 -14.01
C GLN A 62 -6.18 14.70 -14.00
N ALA A 63 -7.23 15.44 -13.61
CA ALA A 63 -8.61 14.96 -13.66
C ALA A 63 -9.04 14.59 -15.09
N GLU A 64 -8.68 15.41 -16.08
CA GLU A 64 -8.95 15.10 -17.49
C GLU A 64 -8.26 13.82 -17.95
N MET A 65 -7.00 13.60 -17.56
CA MET A 65 -6.26 12.39 -17.92
C MET A 65 -6.91 11.14 -17.31
N ILE A 66 -7.33 11.20 -16.03
CA ILE A 66 -8.07 10.08 -15.41
C ILE A 66 -9.40 9.83 -16.13
N LYS A 67 -10.16 10.89 -16.42
CA LYS A 67 -11.43 10.76 -17.14
C LYS A 67 -11.23 10.10 -18.51
N ARG A 68 -10.20 10.49 -19.24
CA ARG A 68 -9.86 9.94 -20.55
C ARG A 68 -9.44 8.47 -20.46
N ILE A 69 -8.70 8.07 -19.43
CA ILE A 69 -8.41 6.66 -19.14
C ILE A 69 -9.71 5.88 -18.92
N LYS A 70 -10.63 6.40 -18.10
CA LYS A 70 -11.94 5.76 -17.86
C LYS A 70 -12.79 5.67 -19.13
N GLU A 71 -12.76 6.68 -19.98
CA GLU A 71 -13.48 6.70 -21.26
C GLU A 71 -12.89 5.70 -22.27
N PHE A 72 -11.57 5.59 -22.33
CA PHE A 72 -10.89 4.62 -23.20
C PHE A 72 -11.08 3.18 -22.71
N PHE A 73 -11.04 2.98 -21.39
CA PHE A 73 -11.25 1.69 -20.72
C PHE A 73 -12.52 1.72 -19.86
N PRO A 74 -13.73 1.70 -20.48
CA PRO A 74 -14.99 1.84 -19.75
C PRO A 74 -15.23 0.68 -18.77
N HIS A 75 -14.66 -0.50 -19.04
CA HIS A 75 -14.83 -1.72 -18.27
C HIS A 75 -13.47 -2.31 -17.86
N LEU A 76 -12.95 -1.87 -16.72
CA LEU A 76 -11.78 -2.47 -16.07
C LEU A 76 -12.23 -3.34 -14.90
N ASP A 77 -11.63 -4.51 -14.73
CA ASP A 77 -11.85 -5.33 -13.53
C ASP A 77 -11.15 -4.68 -12.32
N LEU A 78 -9.89 -4.28 -12.51
CA LEU A 78 -9.00 -3.81 -11.45
C LEU A 78 -8.38 -2.44 -11.78
N VAL A 79 -8.25 -1.58 -10.79
CA VAL A 79 -7.51 -0.31 -10.92
C VAL A 79 -6.55 -0.17 -9.74
N PHE A 80 -5.32 0.26 -10.02
CA PHE A 80 -4.29 0.44 -9.02
C PHE A 80 -3.77 1.87 -9.04
N ASP A 81 -3.47 2.39 -7.85
CA ASP A 81 -2.61 3.56 -7.68
C ASP A 81 -1.37 3.14 -6.88
N THR A 82 -0.18 3.28 -7.48
CA THR A 82 1.10 2.92 -6.84
C THR A 82 1.77 4.03 -6.04
N GLY A 83 1.03 5.05 -5.60
CA GLY A 83 1.45 5.94 -4.53
C GLY A 83 1.90 7.33 -4.99
N ASP A 84 2.36 8.12 -4.02
CA ASP A 84 2.73 9.53 -4.19
C ASP A 84 1.56 10.36 -4.72
N VAL A 85 0.40 10.21 -4.05
CA VAL A 85 -0.82 10.98 -4.29
C VAL A 85 -0.57 12.47 -4.04
N TYR A 86 0.15 12.79 -2.95
CA TYR A 86 0.49 14.17 -2.61
C TYR A 86 1.95 14.32 -2.26
N HIS A 87 2.53 15.50 -2.47
CA HIS A 87 3.94 15.67 -2.17
C HIS A 87 4.18 15.92 -0.66
N ALA A 88 5.13 15.20 -0.05
CA ALA A 88 5.53 15.28 1.36
C ALA A 88 5.74 16.69 1.95
N HIS A 89 6.09 17.69 1.14
CA HIS A 89 6.37 19.05 1.61
C HIS A 89 5.08 19.84 1.86
N ILE A 90 3.92 19.43 1.37
CA ILE A 90 2.71 20.20 1.67
C ILE A 90 2.24 19.93 3.10
N LYS A 91 1.73 20.98 3.75
CA LYS A 91 1.14 20.91 5.10
C LYS A 91 -0.27 20.32 5.05
N GLU A 92 -0.80 19.94 6.20
CA GLU A 92 -2.08 19.22 6.35
C GLU A 92 -3.27 19.85 5.61
N PRO A 93 -3.48 21.19 5.58
CA PRO A 93 -4.55 21.78 4.77
C PRO A 93 -4.43 21.44 3.28
N GLY A 94 -3.21 21.45 2.73
CA GLY A 94 -2.93 21.04 1.35
C GLY A 94 -3.07 19.54 1.16
N ARG A 95 -2.64 18.72 2.14
CA ARG A 95 -2.84 17.26 2.10
C ARG A 95 -4.32 16.89 2.09
N LYS A 96 -5.17 17.59 2.85
CA LYS A 96 -6.62 17.39 2.83
C LYS A 96 -7.21 17.67 1.44
N ILE A 97 -6.81 18.77 0.80
CA ILE A 97 -7.22 19.08 -0.58
C ILE A 97 -6.77 17.98 -1.54
N ALA A 98 -5.53 17.52 -1.43
CA ALA A 98 -5.00 16.46 -2.26
C ALA A 98 -5.74 15.12 -2.09
N ARG A 99 -6.01 14.72 -0.84
CA ARG A 99 -6.76 13.49 -0.54
C ARG A 99 -8.21 13.58 -1.01
N ASP A 100 -8.88 14.72 -0.82
CA ASP A 100 -10.24 14.96 -1.37
C ASP A 100 -10.25 14.87 -2.89
N PHE A 101 -9.29 15.51 -3.56
CA PHE A 101 -9.14 15.44 -5.01
C PHE A 101 -8.91 14.02 -5.49
N TRP A 102 -8.00 13.27 -4.87
CA TRP A 102 -7.73 11.89 -5.24
C TRP A 102 -8.97 11.00 -5.07
N LEU A 103 -9.64 11.10 -3.92
CA LEU A 103 -10.85 10.32 -3.63
C LEU A 103 -12.00 10.65 -4.59
N SER A 104 -12.14 11.90 -5.04
CA SER A 104 -13.29 12.34 -5.83
C SER A 104 -13.06 12.40 -7.34
N LYS A 105 -11.82 12.66 -7.79
CA LYS A 105 -11.45 12.93 -9.19
C LYS A 105 -10.42 11.97 -9.76
N MET A 106 -9.87 11.07 -8.95
CA MET A 106 -8.97 10.01 -9.40
C MET A 106 -9.58 8.65 -9.11
N ALA A 107 -9.34 8.09 -7.92
CA ALA A 107 -9.86 6.79 -7.52
C ALA A 107 -11.41 6.71 -7.60
N GLY A 108 -12.11 7.81 -7.31
CA GLY A 108 -13.57 7.90 -7.38
C GLY A 108 -14.17 7.81 -8.78
N GLU A 109 -13.38 8.03 -9.84
CA GLU A 109 -13.82 7.92 -11.24
C GLU A 109 -13.95 6.45 -11.72
N PHE A 110 -13.48 5.50 -10.90
CA PHE A 110 -13.59 4.06 -11.16
C PHE A 110 -14.53 3.38 -10.15
N PRO A 111 -15.83 3.71 -10.10
CA PRO A 111 -16.71 3.20 -9.05
C PRO A 111 -17.17 1.76 -9.30
N THR A 112 -16.97 1.22 -10.51
CA THR A 112 -17.34 -0.15 -10.89
C THR A 112 -16.15 -1.11 -11.01
N SER A 113 -14.94 -0.63 -10.75
CA SER A 113 -13.71 -1.43 -10.72
C SER A 113 -13.24 -1.62 -9.28
N LEU A 114 -12.59 -2.74 -8.96
CA LEU A 114 -11.94 -2.88 -7.66
C LEU A 114 -10.70 -1.99 -7.64
N VAL A 115 -10.67 -1.00 -6.75
CA VAL A 115 -9.57 -0.02 -6.67
C VAL A 115 -8.66 -0.38 -5.51
N HIS A 116 -7.36 -0.47 -5.78
CA HIS A 116 -6.33 -0.83 -4.81
C HIS A 116 -5.25 0.24 -4.75
N TYR A 117 -4.96 0.70 -3.54
CA TYR A 117 -3.96 1.73 -3.28
C TYR A 117 -2.69 1.10 -2.69
N ILE A 118 -1.53 1.56 -3.14
CA ILE A 118 -0.20 1.18 -2.64
C ILE A 118 0.55 2.48 -2.31
N PRO A 119 0.64 2.88 -1.03
CA PRO A 119 1.15 4.20 -0.68
C PRO A 119 2.65 4.35 -0.96
N GLY A 120 3.03 5.55 -1.40
CA GLY A 120 4.38 5.90 -1.76
C GLY A 120 5.18 6.52 -0.62
N ASN A 121 6.39 6.98 -0.93
CA ASN A 121 7.25 7.58 0.08
C ASN A 121 6.77 8.97 0.50
N HIS A 122 5.93 9.65 -0.28
CA HIS A 122 5.39 10.94 0.12
C HIS A 122 4.22 10.80 1.11
N GLU A 123 3.48 9.69 1.06
CA GLU A 123 2.48 9.38 2.09
C GLU A 123 3.12 8.85 3.36
N LEU A 124 4.03 7.88 3.24
CA LEU A 124 4.62 7.16 4.38
C LEU A 124 5.83 7.87 4.99
N GLY A 125 6.43 8.82 4.26
CA GLY A 125 7.69 9.46 4.63
C GLY A 125 7.60 10.34 5.87
N VAL A 126 6.56 11.18 5.94
CA VAL A 126 6.42 12.22 6.98
C VAL A 126 4.96 12.60 7.18
N GLY A 127 4.50 12.64 8.42
CA GLY A 127 3.08 12.86 8.77
C GLY A 127 2.89 13.70 10.01
N LEU A 128 1.74 14.38 10.10
CA LEU A 128 1.30 15.05 11.33
C LEU A 128 0.85 14.03 12.38
N LYS A 129 0.35 12.88 11.94
CA LYS A 129 -0.03 11.68 12.72
C LYS A 129 0.68 10.45 12.14
N ASP A 130 0.40 9.26 12.66
CA ASP A 130 0.86 8.00 12.04
C ASP A 130 0.48 7.96 10.54
N ALA A 131 1.51 8.09 9.72
CA ALA A 131 1.40 8.15 8.27
C ALA A 131 0.89 6.83 7.66
N GLU A 132 1.18 5.69 8.29
CA GLU A 132 0.75 4.37 7.82
C GLU A 132 -0.74 4.15 8.07
N ILE A 133 -1.25 4.64 9.21
CA ILE A 133 -2.69 4.63 9.51
C ILE A 133 -3.41 5.58 8.55
N THR A 134 -2.90 6.80 8.37
CA THR A 134 -3.46 7.79 7.43
C THR A 134 -3.54 7.23 6.00
N ALA A 135 -2.49 6.54 5.54
CA ALA A 135 -2.47 5.87 4.24
C ALA A 135 -3.49 4.71 4.16
N SER A 136 -3.64 3.95 5.24
CA SER A 136 -4.63 2.86 5.33
C SER A 136 -6.07 3.38 5.31
N GLU A 137 -6.32 4.56 5.88
CA GLU A 137 -7.61 5.26 5.80
C GLU A 137 -7.91 5.71 4.37
N LEU A 138 -6.94 6.34 3.70
CA LEU A 138 -7.06 6.76 2.30
C LEU A 138 -7.33 5.58 1.37
N GLY A 139 -6.64 4.46 1.57
CA GLY A 139 -6.74 3.26 0.73
C GLY A 139 -7.82 2.25 1.12
N SER A 140 -8.64 2.52 2.15
CA SER A 140 -9.62 1.55 2.69
C SER A 140 -9.00 0.19 3.00
N MET A 141 -7.85 0.20 3.71
CA MET A 141 -7.09 -0.98 4.07
C MET A 141 -7.43 -1.47 5.48
N ASN A 142 -7.42 -2.79 5.67
CA ASN A 142 -7.94 -3.37 6.91
C ASN A 142 -7.05 -3.17 8.14
N LEU A 143 -5.72 -3.15 8.00
CA LEU A 143 -4.82 -3.09 9.17
C LEU A 143 -3.45 -2.48 8.88
N ARG A 144 -2.74 -2.98 7.86
CA ARG A 144 -1.42 -2.50 7.43
C ARG A 144 -1.46 -2.10 5.96
N PRO A 145 -0.52 -1.25 5.51
CA PRO A 145 -0.46 -0.86 4.10
C PRO A 145 -0.07 -1.98 3.13
N TYR A 146 0.51 -3.07 3.62
CA TYR A 146 0.68 -4.32 2.86
C TYR A 146 -0.53 -5.23 3.06
N TYR A 147 -1.00 -5.80 1.96
CA TYR A 147 -2.14 -6.70 1.89
C TYR A 147 -2.12 -7.41 0.54
N SER A 148 -2.97 -8.42 0.35
CA SER A 148 -3.14 -9.06 -0.95
C SER A 148 -4.58 -9.47 -1.18
N PHE A 149 -4.90 -9.85 -2.41
CA PHE A 149 -6.21 -10.35 -2.78
C PHE A 149 -6.11 -11.31 -3.96
N ASP A 150 -7.10 -12.18 -4.09
CA ASP A 150 -7.31 -12.93 -5.31
C ASP A 150 -8.40 -12.29 -6.14
N TYR A 151 -8.27 -12.39 -7.46
CA TYR A 151 -9.37 -12.11 -8.37
C TYR A 151 -9.28 -13.07 -9.56
N LYS A 152 -10.37 -13.80 -9.85
CA LYS A 152 -10.45 -14.79 -10.93
C LYS A 152 -9.21 -15.71 -11.00
N GLY A 153 -8.79 -16.25 -9.85
CA GLY A 153 -7.67 -17.20 -9.72
C GLY A 153 -6.27 -16.60 -9.73
N ILE A 154 -6.10 -15.31 -10.02
CA ILE A 154 -4.80 -14.60 -9.95
C ILE A 154 -4.67 -13.92 -8.59
N HIS A 155 -3.45 -13.90 -8.05
CA HIS A 155 -3.12 -13.28 -6.76
C HIS A 155 -2.39 -11.95 -6.95
N PHE A 156 -2.74 -10.92 -6.18
CA PHE A 156 -2.23 -9.56 -6.30
C PHE A 156 -1.78 -9.06 -4.93
N ILE A 157 -0.57 -8.50 -4.83
CA ILE A 157 0.04 -8.09 -3.55
C ILE A 157 0.38 -6.60 -3.56
N SER A 158 -0.06 -5.86 -2.55
CA SER A 158 0.45 -4.52 -2.19
C SER A 158 1.62 -4.67 -1.21
N LEU A 159 2.79 -4.14 -1.57
CA LEU A 159 4.02 -4.23 -0.77
C LEU A 159 4.79 -2.89 -0.73
N PRO A 160 4.31 -1.89 0.04
CA PRO A 160 4.94 -0.57 0.13
C PRO A 160 6.15 -0.53 1.07
N GLN A 161 6.98 0.51 0.92
CA GLN A 161 8.16 0.78 1.74
C GLN A 161 7.80 1.57 3.00
N LEU A 162 7.85 0.90 4.14
CA LEU A 162 7.27 1.40 5.38
C LEU A 162 8.24 2.21 6.26
N LEU A 163 9.33 1.62 6.77
CA LEU A 163 10.27 2.28 7.72
C LEU A 163 11.25 3.25 7.03
N SER A 164 11.59 3.00 5.77
CA SER A 164 12.49 3.84 4.98
C SER A 164 12.04 3.77 3.53
N THR A 165 12.27 4.83 2.75
CA THR A 165 11.92 4.90 1.31
C THR A 165 12.49 3.74 0.50
N ILE A 166 13.61 3.17 0.95
CA ILE A 166 14.33 2.10 0.25
C ILE A 166 14.29 0.76 0.99
N LEU A 167 13.37 0.55 1.95
CA LEU A 167 13.35 -0.67 2.76
C LEU A 167 11.97 -1.33 2.77
N ILE A 168 11.92 -2.61 2.41
CA ILE A 168 10.81 -3.48 2.80
C ILE A 168 11.14 -4.06 4.19
N SER A 169 10.36 -3.67 5.20
CA SER A 169 10.62 -4.04 6.60
C SER A 169 10.57 -5.55 6.82
N ARG A 170 11.29 -6.05 7.83
CA ARG A 170 11.24 -7.46 8.26
C ARG A 170 9.81 -7.88 8.58
N GLU A 171 9.02 -6.99 9.17
CA GLU A 171 7.59 -7.20 9.34
C GLU A 171 6.92 -7.54 7.99
N SER A 172 7.03 -6.67 6.99
CA SER A 172 6.43 -6.88 5.67
C SER A 172 6.92 -8.18 5.01
N LEU A 173 8.21 -8.51 5.13
CA LEU A 173 8.78 -9.75 4.58
C LEU A 173 8.26 -11.02 5.27
N ASN A 174 8.06 -10.99 6.60
CA ASN A 174 7.49 -12.13 7.32
C ASN A 174 6.05 -12.39 6.88
N TRP A 175 5.26 -11.33 6.71
CA TRP A 175 3.90 -11.42 6.18
C TRP A 175 3.90 -11.94 4.73
N LEU A 176 4.72 -11.36 3.86
CA LEU A 176 4.84 -11.75 2.44
C LEU A 176 5.19 -13.23 2.29
N LYS A 177 6.13 -13.74 3.09
CA LYS A 177 6.50 -15.15 3.06
C LYS A 177 5.32 -16.07 3.39
N GLN A 178 4.53 -15.71 4.40
CA GLN A 178 3.36 -16.51 4.79
C GLN A 178 2.25 -16.43 3.72
N ASP A 179 2.05 -15.26 3.14
CA ASP A 179 1.07 -15.03 2.08
C ASP A 179 1.40 -15.84 0.80
N LEU A 180 2.65 -15.77 0.33
CA LEU A 180 3.09 -16.55 -0.82
C LEU A 180 3.05 -18.07 -0.55
N LEU A 181 3.35 -18.52 0.68
CA LEU A 181 3.26 -19.95 1.03
C LEU A 181 1.84 -20.50 0.85
N ILE A 182 0.81 -19.74 1.27
CA ILE A 182 -0.58 -20.18 1.16
C ILE A 182 -1.15 -19.99 -0.25
N ASN A 183 -0.58 -19.07 -1.03
CA ASN A 183 -1.00 -18.74 -2.39
C ASN A 183 -0.03 -19.25 -3.47
N ARG A 184 0.89 -20.15 -3.13
CA ARG A 184 1.98 -20.64 -4.01
C ARG A 184 1.52 -21.26 -5.34
N GLU A 185 0.29 -21.75 -5.39
CA GLU A 185 -0.31 -22.36 -6.60
C GLU A 185 -0.96 -21.31 -7.52
N LYS A 186 -1.02 -20.04 -7.10
CA LYS A 186 -1.59 -18.94 -7.87
C LYS A 186 -0.51 -18.10 -8.49
N THR A 187 -0.65 -17.81 -9.78
CA THR A 187 0.10 -16.77 -10.47
C THR A 187 -0.09 -15.44 -9.74
N THR A 188 1.03 -14.76 -9.45
CA THR A 188 1.08 -13.61 -8.57
C THR A 188 1.68 -12.38 -9.25
N LEU A 189 1.06 -11.21 -9.05
CA LEU A 189 1.60 -9.90 -9.40
C LEU A 189 1.83 -9.08 -8.12
N ILE A 190 3.00 -8.45 -8.00
CA ILE A 190 3.35 -7.61 -6.85
C ILE A 190 3.37 -6.14 -7.29
N PHE A 191 2.78 -5.29 -6.46
CA PHE A 191 2.72 -3.84 -6.63
C PHE A 191 3.45 -3.19 -5.46
N SER A 192 4.37 -2.30 -5.78
CA SER A 192 5.17 -1.56 -4.81
C SER A 192 5.29 -0.11 -5.27
N HIS A 193 5.91 0.76 -4.47
CA HIS A 193 6.24 2.10 -4.93
C HIS A 193 7.63 2.13 -5.57
N ASN A 194 8.61 1.49 -4.93
CA ASN A 194 10.00 1.42 -5.41
C ASN A 194 10.30 0.16 -6.23
N CYS A 195 11.38 0.23 -7.02
CA CYS A 195 11.90 -0.89 -7.78
C CYS A 195 12.82 -1.80 -6.95
N LEU A 196 13.03 -3.03 -7.42
CA LEU A 196 14.09 -3.89 -6.92
C LEU A 196 15.42 -3.55 -7.62
N LYS A 197 16.54 -3.88 -6.97
CA LYS A 197 17.88 -3.72 -7.56
C LYS A 197 17.97 -4.42 -8.90
N GLU A 198 18.60 -3.75 -9.87
CA GLU A 198 18.88 -4.24 -11.23
C GLU A 198 17.64 -4.63 -12.07
N THR A 199 16.50 -3.95 -11.90
CA THR A 199 15.29 -4.23 -12.68
C THR A 199 14.94 -3.17 -13.70
N THR A 200 14.78 -1.92 -13.27
CA THR A 200 14.37 -0.76 -14.07
C THR A 200 15.40 0.35 -13.88
N PHE A 201 15.46 1.29 -14.80
CA PHE A 201 16.45 2.36 -14.74
C PHE A 201 16.18 3.31 -13.57
N THR A 202 17.22 3.56 -12.77
CA THR A 202 17.14 4.30 -11.49
C THR A 202 17.94 5.60 -11.50
N ASN A 203 18.57 5.95 -12.61
CA ASN A 203 19.50 7.08 -12.70
C ASN A 203 20.62 7.03 -11.62
N ASP A 204 21.04 5.82 -11.25
CA ASP A 204 22.02 5.54 -10.20
C ASP A 204 21.63 6.10 -8.81
N GLU A 205 20.35 6.47 -8.59
CA GLU A 205 19.88 7.03 -7.31
C GLU A 205 19.55 5.94 -6.29
N THR A 206 20.56 5.15 -5.95
CA THR A 206 20.50 3.98 -5.06
C THR A 206 19.96 4.31 -3.66
N GLY A 207 20.11 5.55 -3.20
CA GLY A 207 19.61 6.01 -1.90
C GLY A 207 18.12 6.35 -1.86
N TYR A 208 17.45 6.29 -3.00
CA TYR A 208 16.09 6.79 -3.14
C TYR A 208 15.18 5.87 -3.96
N ARG A 209 15.65 5.31 -5.08
CA ARG A 209 14.79 4.56 -6.02
C ARG A 209 14.76 3.05 -5.80
N GLU A 210 15.86 2.48 -5.33
CA GLU A 210 16.06 1.03 -5.25
C GLU A 210 15.84 0.49 -3.84
N ILE A 211 15.20 -0.67 -3.72
CA ILE A 211 15.06 -1.35 -2.43
C ILE A 211 16.40 -1.92 -1.99
N VAL A 212 16.92 -1.44 -0.86
CA VAL A 212 18.25 -1.80 -0.32
C VAL A 212 18.38 -3.30 -0.05
N ASN A 213 17.31 -3.94 0.46
CA ASN A 213 17.25 -5.36 0.80
C ASN A 213 16.60 -6.22 -0.30
N SER A 214 16.79 -5.85 -1.57
CA SER A 214 16.24 -6.59 -2.72
C SER A 214 16.61 -8.08 -2.71
N ASP A 215 17.79 -8.47 -2.23
CA ASP A 215 18.20 -9.87 -2.14
C ASP A 215 17.30 -10.71 -1.22
N GLU A 216 16.82 -10.12 -0.12
CA GLU A 216 15.88 -10.79 0.76
C GLU A 216 14.51 -10.96 0.09
N VAL A 217 14.08 -9.94 -0.66
CA VAL A 217 12.84 -10.00 -1.45
C VAL A 217 12.95 -11.08 -2.53
N TYR A 218 14.05 -11.09 -3.29
CA TYR A 218 14.33 -12.09 -4.32
C TYR A 218 14.30 -13.50 -3.76
N LYS A 219 14.92 -13.74 -2.61
CA LYS A 219 14.90 -15.04 -1.94
C LYS A 219 13.47 -15.52 -1.66
N ILE A 220 12.57 -14.62 -1.25
CA ILE A 220 11.17 -14.95 -0.94
C ILE A 220 10.36 -15.18 -2.22
N ILE A 221 10.41 -14.26 -3.19
CA ILE A 221 9.57 -14.35 -4.40
C ILE A 221 10.01 -15.45 -5.38
N ASN A 222 11.24 -15.96 -5.24
CA ASN A 222 11.77 -17.08 -6.01
C ASN A 222 11.49 -18.45 -5.35
N GLU A 223 10.89 -18.51 -4.15
CA GLU A 223 10.67 -19.78 -3.44
C GLU A 223 9.65 -20.69 -4.16
N TYR A 224 8.66 -20.11 -4.83
CA TYR A 224 7.54 -20.84 -5.46
C TYR A 224 7.38 -20.61 -6.98
N ASN A 225 8.23 -19.78 -7.61
CA ASN A 225 8.18 -19.44 -9.05
C ASN A 225 6.80 -18.98 -9.59
N ASN A 226 5.91 -18.52 -8.72
CA ASN A 226 4.54 -18.13 -9.07
C ASN A 226 4.39 -16.61 -9.28
N VAL A 227 5.35 -15.81 -8.82
CA VAL A 227 5.39 -14.36 -9.04
C VAL A 227 5.89 -14.08 -10.46
N ILE A 228 5.07 -13.45 -11.30
CA ILE A 228 5.40 -13.17 -12.72
C ILE A 228 5.53 -11.68 -13.05
N GLY A 229 5.20 -10.79 -12.11
CA GLY A 229 5.25 -9.35 -12.33
C GLY A 229 5.55 -8.55 -11.07
N TRP A 230 6.32 -7.47 -11.22
CA TRP A 230 6.56 -6.43 -10.22
C TRP A 230 6.30 -5.07 -10.84
N PHE A 231 5.28 -4.38 -10.37
CA PHE A 231 4.84 -3.07 -10.87
C PHE A 231 5.16 -2.00 -9.82
N HIS A 232 5.73 -0.88 -10.25
CA HIS A 232 6.15 0.17 -9.33
C HIS A 232 6.01 1.58 -9.90
N GLY A 233 5.80 2.56 -9.01
CA GLY A 233 5.80 4.00 -9.32
C GLY A 233 7.19 4.61 -9.18
N HIS A 234 7.25 5.80 -8.58
CA HIS A 234 8.44 6.48 -8.04
C HIS A 234 9.46 7.01 -9.07
N ASN A 235 9.72 6.26 -10.15
CA ASN A 235 10.69 6.66 -11.18
C ASN A 235 10.08 7.66 -12.17
N HIS A 236 8.75 7.82 -12.18
CA HIS A 236 7.97 8.72 -13.06
C HIS A 236 8.08 8.42 -14.57
N GLN A 237 8.77 7.34 -14.94
CA GLN A 237 9.08 6.98 -16.31
C GLN A 237 8.35 5.70 -16.72
N TYR A 238 8.05 5.53 -18.00
CA TYR A 238 7.49 4.28 -18.52
C TYR A 238 8.61 3.33 -18.88
N GLU A 239 8.58 2.12 -18.33
CA GLU A 239 9.60 1.11 -18.63
C GLU A 239 9.03 -0.29 -18.38
N ILE A 240 9.35 -1.24 -19.27
CA ILE A 240 9.00 -2.65 -19.10
C ILE A 240 10.25 -3.49 -19.36
N VAL A 241 10.74 -4.15 -18.31
CA VAL A 241 11.93 -5.01 -18.38
C VAL A 241 11.54 -6.46 -18.12
N LYS A 242 11.90 -7.35 -19.04
CA LYS A 242 11.77 -8.79 -18.85
C LYS A 242 13.07 -9.37 -18.30
N LYS A 243 13.07 -9.79 -17.04
CA LYS A 243 14.22 -10.42 -16.36
C LYS A 243 13.71 -11.48 -15.41
N HIS A 244 14.48 -12.53 -15.14
CA HIS A 244 14.11 -13.59 -14.18
C HIS A 244 12.72 -14.21 -14.40
N GLU A 245 12.32 -14.41 -15.67
CA GLU A 245 10.99 -14.92 -16.04
C GLU A 245 9.81 -14.07 -15.54
N ARG A 246 10.08 -12.78 -15.26
CA ARG A 246 9.11 -11.79 -14.78
C ARG A 246 9.14 -10.54 -15.64
N LEU A 247 8.05 -9.77 -15.56
CA LEU A 247 8.03 -8.38 -16.00
C LEU A 247 8.26 -7.45 -14.80
N TYR A 248 9.21 -6.54 -14.92
CA TYR A 248 9.41 -5.42 -14.01
C TYR A 248 8.95 -4.16 -14.72
N VAL A 249 8.01 -3.43 -14.13
CA VAL A 249 7.27 -2.37 -14.81
C VAL A 249 7.32 -1.10 -13.98
N SER A 250 7.85 -0.03 -14.58
CA SER A 250 7.75 1.34 -14.06
C SER A 250 6.52 1.99 -14.68
N ASN A 251 5.61 2.49 -13.82
CA ASN A 251 4.24 2.79 -14.20
C ASN A 251 4.04 4.12 -14.95
N GLY A 252 5.09 4.92 -15.13
CA GLY A 252 4.97 6.28 -15.62
C GLY A 252 4.47 7.23 -14.55
N ARG A 253 3.61 8.18 -14.94
CA ARG A 253 3.14 9.25 -14.06
C ARG A 253 1.80 9.84 -14.50
N ILE A 254 1.00 10.30 -13.54
CA ILE A 254 -0.13 11.20 -13.76
C ILE A 254 0.17 12.64 -13.31
N GLY A 255 1.18 12.83 -12.46
CA GLY A 255 1.70 14.12 -12.00
C GLY A 255 3.21 14.05 -11.72
N GLY A 256 3.78 14.94 -10.91
CA GLY A 256 5.21 14.92 -10.59
C GLY A 256 6.13 15.50 -11.68
N PHE A 257 7.44 15.25 -11.56
CA PHE A 257 8.43 15.75 -12.53
C PHE A 257 8.43 14.93 -13.82
N ASN A 258 8.83 15.55 -14.94
CA ASN A 258 8.96 14.85 -16.23
C ASN A 258 10.40 14.35 -16.33
N PRO A 259 10.65 13.03 -16.41
CA PRO A 259 12.00 12.52 -16.58
C PRO A 259 12.70 13.20 -17.76
N PRO A 260 13.98 13.59 -17.62
CA PRO A 260 14.69 14.23 -18.71
C PRO A 260 15.05 13.20 -19.80
N LYS A 261 15.10 13.65 -21.06
CA LYS A 261 15.38 12.77 -22.21
C LYS A 261 16.72 12.04 -22.17
N HIS A 262 17.70 12.57 -21.41
CA HIS A 262 19.01 11.92 -21.31
C HIS A 262 19.00 10.67 -20.42
N TRP A 263 17.93 10.41 -19.67
CA TRP A 263 17.76 9.16 -18.92
C TRP A 263 17.50 7.96 -19.83
N GLY A 264 16.91 8.19 -21.00
CA GLY A 264 16.53 7.14 -21.94
C GLY A 264 15.25 7.48 -22.66
N ASP A 265 14.76 6.55 -23.47
CA ASP A 265 13.49 6.69 -24.18
C ASP A 265 12.36 6.03 -23.37
N PHE A 266 11.79 6.77 -22.42
CA PHE A 266 10.86 6.26 -21.41
C PHE A 266 9.49 6.95 -21.48
N GLY A 267 9.06 7.37 -22.66
CA GLY A 267 7.76 8.02 -22.86
C GLY A 267 7.65 9.39 -22.16
N GLN A 268 8.74 10.18 -22.15
CA GLN A 268 8.77 11.50 -21.53
C GLN A 268 7.67 12.42 -22.08
N GLY A 269 7.06 13.20 -21.18
CA GLY A 269 5.99 14.16 -21.51
C GLY A 269 4.59 13.57 -21.56
N HIS A 270 4.44 12.25 -21.53
CA HIS A 270 3.13 11.60 -21.51
C HIS A 270 2.61 11.39 -20.09
N LEU A 271 1.40 11.87 -19.84
CA LEU A 271 0.62 11.50 -18.66
C LEU A 271 -0.22 10.27 -18.98
N GLY A 272 -0.38 9.37 -18.03
CA GLY A 272 -1.06 8.10 -18.27
C GLY A 272 -0.69 7.04 -17.24
N GLY A 273 -0.47 5.82 -17.73
CA GLY A 273 -0.23 4.67 -16.86
C GLY A 273 0.00 3.38 -17.63
N ILE A 274 -0.26 2.26 -16.96
CA ILE A 274 -0.08 0.92 -17.50
C ILE A 274 -1.43 0.22 -17.62
N TYR A 275 -1.73 -0.26 -18.82
CA TYR A 275 -2.77 -1.26 -19.02
C TYR A 275 -2.16 -2.65 -18.94
N PHE A 276 -2.80 -3.57 -18.23
CA PHE A 276 -2.44 -4.97 -18.26
C PHE A 276 -3.65 -5.87 -18.51
N GLU A 277 -3.39 -7.01 -19.12
CA GLU A 277 -4.35 -8.09 -19.26
C GLU A 277 -3.69 -9.40 -18.87
N ILE A 278 -4.34 -10.20 -18.04
CA ILE A 278 -3.89 -11.55 -17.69
C ILE A 278 -4.99 -12.57 -17.96
N ASN A 279 -4.62 -13.66 -18.61
CA ASN A 279 -5.51 -14.77 -18.95
C ASN A 279 -4.76 -16.10 -18.80
N HIS A 280 -5.38 -17.21 -19.20
CA HIS A 280 -4.80 -18.55 -19.06
C HIS A 280 -3.46 -18.79 -19.80
N ILE A 281 -3.08 -17.96 -20.77
CA ILE A 281 -1.85 -18.11 -21.57
C ILE A 281 -0.76 -17.07 -21.29
N GLY A 282 -1.03 -16.04 -20.48
CA GLY A 282 0.03 -15.15 -20.03
C GLY A 282 -0.44 -13.78 -19.59
N LEU A 283 0.54 -12.88 -19.48
CA LEU A 283 0.39 -11.48 -19.05
C LEU A 283 0.82 -10.54 -20.18
N ASN A 284 -0.11 -9.69 -20.61
CA ASN A 284 0.13 -8.56 -21.52
C ASN A 284 0.26 -7.28 -20.70
N VAL A 285 1.27 -6.46 -20.99
CA VAL A 285 1.48 -5.16 -20.35
C VAL A 285 1.78 -4.11 -21.42
N LYS A 286 1.07 -2.98 -21.38
CA LYS A 286 1.23 -1.88 -22.33
C LYS A 286 1.21 -0.54 -21.62
N CYS A 287 2.17 0.32 -21.91
CA CYS A 287 2.13 1.70 -21.46
C CYS A 287 1.11 2.51 -22.29
N PHE A 288 0.27 3.29 -21.62
CA PHE A 288 -0.80 4.08 -22.23
C PHE A 288 -0.58 5.57 -21.97
N SER A 289 -0.67 6.38 -23.02
CA SER A 289 -0.70 7.84 -22.90
C SER A 289 -2.13 8.32 -22.89
N ALA A 290 -2.58 8.83 -21.74
CA ALA A 290 -3.81 9.61 -21.68
C ALA A 290 -3.65 10.91 -22.49
N THR A 291 -2.46 11.54 -22.48
CA THR A 291 -2.21 12.77 -23.25
C THR A 291 -2.54 12.61 -24.74
N GLU A 292 -2.10 11.52 -25.36
CA GLU A 292 -2.33 11.21 -26.79
C GLU A 292 -3.52 10.27 -27.03
N ASN A 293 -4.16 9.78 -25.96
CA ASN A 293 -5.29 8.84 -26.01
C ASN A 293 -5.00 7.55 -26.80
N CYS A 294 -3.81 6.96 -26.64
CA CYS A 294 -3.39 5.73 -27.32
C CYS A 294 -2.30 4.99 -26.53
N PHE A 295 -1.97 3.76 -26.95
CA PHE A 295 -0.81 3.07 -26.38
C PHE A 295 0.48 3.70 -26.90
N LEU A 296 1.53 3.74 -26.07
CA LEU A 296 2.81 4.31 -26.47
C LEU A 296 3.47 3.54 -27.63
N GLU A 297 3.15 2.25 -27.79
CA GLU A 297 3.59 1.48 -28.96
C GLU A 297 3.02 2.02 -30.29
N ASP A 298 1.82 2.58 -30.28
CA ASP A 298 1.18 3.20 -31.46
C ASP A 298 1.90 4.49 -31.90
N LEU A 299 2.66 5.09 -30.99
CA LEU A 299 3.53 6.25 -31.23
C LEU A 299 4.95 5.84 -31.65
N GLY A 300 5.21 4.54 -31.82
CA GLY A 300 6.51 3.99 -32.20
C GLY A 300 7.38 3.50 -31.04
N LEU A 301 6.94 3.65 -29.78
CA LEU A 301 7.67 3.21 -28.59
C LEU A 301 7.36 1.73 -28.26
N THR A 302 7.61 0.85 -29.23
CA THR A 302 7.24 -0.57 -29.16
C THR A 302 7.88 -1.34 -27.98
N HIS A 303 9.00 -0.85 -27.42
CA HIS A 303 9.62 -1.41 -26.22
C HIS A 303 8.83 -1.14 -24.92
N LEU A 304 7.86 -0.23 -24.96
CA LEU A 304 6.93 0.07 -23.87
C LEU A 304 5.65 -0.77 -23.93
N SER A 305 5.74 -1.94 -24.56
CA SER A 305 4.73 -3.00 -24.53
C SER A 305 5.42 -4.36 -24.50
N ASN A 306 4.89 -5.30 -23.73
CA ASN A 306 5.48 -6.62 -23.60
C ASN A 306 4.41 -7.69 -23.31
N HIS A 307 4.75 -8.92 -23.69
CA HIS A 307 3.96 -10.10 -23.39
C HIS A 307 4.85 -11.14 -22.71
N LEU A 308 4.39 -11.65 -21.58
CA LEU A 308 4.99 -12.78 -20.89
C LEU A 308 4.08 -14.01 -21.08
N PRO A 309 4.38 -14.88 -22.06
CA PRO A 309 3.69 -16.16 -22.19
C PRO A 309 3.97 -17.02 -20.96
N SER A 310 2.90 -17.47 -20.29
CA SER A 310 2.98 -18.39 -19.16
C SER A 310 1.60 -18.99 -18.92
N ILE A 311 1.54 -20.28 -18.57
CA ILE A 311 0.28 -20.86 -18.10
C ILE A 311 -0.01 -20.23 -16.73
N THR A 312 -1.14 -19.52 -16.63
CA THR A 312 -1.51 -18.86 -15.39
C THR A 312 -2.58 -19.64 -14.63
N SER A 313 -2.75 -19.31 -13.35
CA SER A 313 -3.86 -19.81 -12.52
C SER A 313 -5.19 -19.10 -12.79
N TYR A 314 -5.30 -18.35 -13.89
CA TYR A 314 -6.54 -17.65 -14.25
C TYR A 314 -7.72 -18.62 -14.31
N GLN A 315 -8.78 -18.24 -13.59
CA GLN A 315 -10.01 -18.99 -13.46
C GLN A 315 -11.18 -17.99 -13.45
N PRO A 316 -12.02 -17.92 -14.51
CA PRO A 316 -13.09 -16.92 -14.61
C PRO A 316 -14.08 -16.91 -13.46
N ASP A 317 -14.37 -18.08 -12.87
CA ASP A 317 -15.26 -18.28 -11.72
C ASP A 317 -14.50 -18.35 -10.38
N GLY A 318 -13.21 -18.04 -10.39
CA GLY A 318 -12.36 -18.02 -9.20
C GLY A 318 -12.84 -16.97 -8.20
N LYS A 319 -13.04 -17.39 -6.96
CA LYS A 319 -13.51 -16.52 -5.87
C LYS A 319 -12.51 -15.41 -5.55
N THR A 320 -13.03 -14.24 -5.21
CA THR A 320 -12.24 -13.15 -4.65
C THR A 320 -11.99 -13.43 -3.17
N ASN A 321 -10.73 -13.46 -2.76
CA ASN A 321 -10.36 -13.52 -1.34
C ASN A 321 -9.52 -12.29 -1.00
N TYR A 322 -9.58 -11.82 0.24
CA TYR A 322 -8.76 -10.69 0.71
C TYR A 322 -7.89 -11.12 1.89
N TYR A 323 -6.64 -10.70 1.87
CA TYR A 323 -5.59 -11.11 2.81
C TYR A 323 -4.99 -9.88 3.45
N TRP A 324 -4.95 -9.86 4.77
CA TRP A 324 -4.41 -8.75 5.55
C TRP A 324 -3.80 -9.27 6.84
N GLY A 325 -3.03 -8.47 7.54
CA GLY A 325 -2.46 -8.93 8.80
C GLY A 325 -1.29 -8.09 9.28
N HIS A 326 -0.42 -8.73 10.04
CA HIS A 326 0.74 -8.10 10.62
C HIS A 326 1.91 -9.08 10.69
N GLY A 327 3.05 -8.71 10.10
CA GLY A 327 4.24 -9.55 10.03
C GLY A 327 4.92 -9.86 11.35
N LYS A 328 4.69 -9.02 12.36
CA LYS A 328 5.34 -9.07 13.67
C LYS A 328 4.47 -8.48 14.78
N LEU A 329 3.39 -9.17 15.15
CA LEU A 329 2.59 -8.83 16.33
C LEU A 329 3.45 -8.98 17.59
N LEU A 330 3.64 -7.86 18.27
CA LEU A 330 4.28 -7.84 19.59
C LEU A 330 3.24 -8.19 20.66
N ASN A 331 3.72 -8.81 21.73
CA ASN A 331 2.83 -9.27 22.79
C ASN A 331 2.21 -8.06 23.50
N ASP A 332 0.94 -8.21 23.89
CA ASP A 332 0.13 -7.18 24.57
C ASP A 332 -0.07 -5.87 23.78
N THR A 333 0.38 -5.81 22.53
CA THR A 333 0.17 -4.66 21.66
C THR A 333 -1.17 -4.80 20.95
N LYS A 334 -2.06 -3.83 21.17
CA LYS A 334 -3.38 -3.80 20.53
C LYS A 334 -3.27 -3.25 19.12
N HIS A 335 -3.88 -3.96 18.17
CA HIS A 335 -3.91 -3.59 16.76
C HIS A 335 -5.35 -3.42 16.30
N HIS A 336 -5.69 -2.24 15.80
CA HIS A 336 -7.03 -1.92 15.33
C HIS A 336 -7.20 -2.34 13.86
N PHE A 337 -8.23 -3.14 13.55
CA PHE A 337 -8.60 -3.48 12.19
C PHE A 337 -9.95 -2.87 11.80
N HIS A 338 -10.17 -2.70 10.50
CA HIS A 338 -11.34 -2.04 9.92
C HIS A 338 -11.77 -2.79 8.64
N ASN A 339 -13.01 -3.23 8.53
CA ASN A 339 -13.43 -4.06 7.40
C ASN A 339 -13.99 -3.25 6.23
N HIS A 340 -13.34 -3.42 5.07
CA HIS A 340 -13.72 -2.86 3.76
C HIS A 340 -14.08 -3.94 2.74
N TYR A 341 -13.81 -5.21 3.07
CA TYR A 341 -14.00 -6.35 2.18
C TYR A 341 -14.96 -7.33 2.83
N LEU A 342 -16.15 -7.48 2.26
CA LEU A 342 -17.25 -8.18 2.90
C LEU A 342 -17.56 -9.50 2.18
N GLY A 343 -17.75 -10.58 2.93
CA GLY A 343 -18.18 -11.88 2.41
C GLY A 343 -18.98 -12.64 3.46
N HIS A 344 -19.77 -13.64 3.04
CA HIS A 344 -20.59 -14.44 3.95
C HIS A 344 -19.79 -15.55 4.65
N THR A 345 -18.68 -15.95 4.05
CA THR A 345 -17.85 -17.03 4.59
C THR A 345 -17.06 -16.52 5.79
N THR A 346 -17.13 -17.24 6.90
CA THR A 346 -16.43 -16.85 8.14
C THR A 346 -14.91 -16.74 7.90
N PRO A 347 -14.29 -15.58 8.16
CA PRO A 347 -12.85 -15.38 8.04
C PRO A 347 -12.05 -16.27 8.99
N TYR A 348 -10.77 -16.42 8.67
CA TYR A 348 -9.84 -17.15 9.52
C TYR A 348 -8.48 -16.48 9.60
N ALA A 349 -7.91 -16.52 10.80
CA ALA A 349 -6.56 -16.04 11.10
C ALA A 349 -5.59 -17.21 11.14
N ILE A 350 -4.44 -17.06 10.48
CA ILE A 350 -3.30 -17.94 10.54
C ILE A 350 -2.22 -17.23 11.37
N ILE A 351 -1.97 -17.75 12.57
CA ILE A 351 -1.03 -17.20 13.54
C ILE A 351 0.20 -18.10 13.56
N THR A 352 1.34 -17.56 13.16
CA THR A 352 2.60 -18.29 13.06
C THR A 352 3.61 -17.72 14.06
N PRO A 353 4.20 -18.53 14.95
CA PRO A 353 5.29 -18.10 15.81
C PRO A 353 6.46 -17.51 15.01
N ASN A 354 6.94 -16.35 15.43
CA ASN A 354 8.06 -15.65 14.82
C ASN A 354 9.26 -15.61 15.80
N PRO A 355 10.23 -16.55 15.64
CA PRO A 355 11.32 -16.72 16.59
C PRO A 355 12.30 -15.54 16.60
N ASN A 356 12.22 -14.64 15.62
CA ASN A 356 13.02 -13.42 15.64
C ASN A 356 12.36 -12.38 16.57
N THR A 357 12.90 -12.27 17.79
CA THR A 357 12.43 -11.35 18.81
C THR A 357 12.92 -9.91 18.64
N VAL A 358 13.85 -9.63 17.72
CA VAL A 358 14.46 -8.30 17.53
C VAL A 358 13.52 -7.38 16.76
N ILE A 359 13.03 -6.32 17.40
CA ILE A 359 11.99 -5.42 16.90
C ILE A 359 12.54 -4.44 15.87
N ASN A 360 13.76 -3.92 16.10
CA ASN A 360 14.32 -2.91 15.23
C ASN A 360 14.85 -3.50 13.92
N GLU A 361 14.73 -2.72 12.85
CA GLU A 361 15.26 -3.10 11.53
C GLU A 361 16.78 -2.88 11.47
N ASN A 362 17.43 -3.54 10.51
CA ASN A 362 18.89 -3.45 10.26
C ASN A 362 19.70 -3.63 11.56
N ASN A 363 19.28 -4.55 12.42
CA ASN A 363 19.82 -4.70 13.78
C ASN A 363 21.27 -5.18 13.79
N ASP A 364 21.72 -5.87 12.73
CA ASP A 364 23.11 -6.27 12.51
C ASP A 364 23.96 -5.20 11.79
N LEU A 365 23.33 -4.11 11.35
CA LEU A 365 23.98 -2.96 10.71
C LEU A 365 24.78 -3.33 9.45
N THR A 366 24.29 -4.29 8.67
CA THR A 366 24.99 -4.86 7.50
C THR A 366 24.59 -4.24 6.16
N TYR A 367 23.55 -3.40 6.14
CA TYR A 367 23.20 -2.69 4.91
C TYR A 367 24.25 -1.63 4.57
N GLU A 368 24.48 -1.45 3.27
CA GLU A 368 25.37 -0.42 2.74
C GLU A 368 24.99 0.97 3.28
N THR A 369 25.99 1.83 3.43
CA THR A 369 25.81 3.17 4.01
C THR A 369 26.09 4.31 3.05
N GLU A 370 26.73 4.01 1.92
CA GLU A 370 27.06 4.97 0.87
C GLU A 370 26.03 4.82 -0.25
N PHE A 371 25.29 5.89 -0.48
CA PHE A 371 24.25 5.95 -1.49
C PHE A 371 24.46 7.17 -2.37
N PHE A 372 23.80 7.20 -3.52
CA PHE A 372 23.74 8.39 -4.36
C PHE A 372 22.31 8.89 -4.50
N PHE A 373 22.11 10.21 -4.44
CA PHE A 373 20.82 10.86 -4.69
C PHE A 373 20.99 12.35 -5.00
N ALA A 374 20.21 12.85 -5.95
CA ALA A 374 20.14 14.27 -6.33
C ALA A 374 21.52 14.90 -6.65
N GLY A 375 22.39 14.13 -7.31
CA GLY A 375 23.72 14.61 -7.72
C GLY A 375 24.78 14.60 -6.60
N SER A 376 24.50 13.95 -5.47
CA SER A 376 25.41 13.91 -4.33
C SER A 376 25.50 12.53 -3.68
N ASP A 377 26.69 12.21 -3.17
CA ASP A 377 26.88 11.06 -2.29
C ASP A 377 26.21 11.34 -0.94
N ILE A 378 25.42 10.37 -0.47
CA ILE A 378 24.70 10.41 0.79
C ILE A 378 25.22 9.30 1.70
N ASN A 379 25.53 9.67 2.94
CA ASN A 379 25.82 8.71 3.99
C ASN A 379 24.58 8.49 4.86
N LYS A 380 23.98 7.30 4.80
CA LYS A 380 22.78 6.96 5.56
C LYS A 380 22.93 5.59 6.21
N VAL A 381 22.45 5.43 7.44
CA VAL A 381 22.31 4.13 8.08
C VAL A 381 20.83 3.77 8.11
N VAL A 382 20.40 2.82 7.28
CA VAL A 382 18.99 2.46 7.16
C VAL A 382 18.44 2.01 8.53
N GLY A 383 17.33 2.60 8.97
CA GLY A 383 16.69 2.31 10.27
C GLY A 383 17.23 3.12 11.46
N PHE A 384 18.32 3.88 11.28
CA PHE A 384 18.98 4.64 12.34
C PHE A 384 19.30 6.08 11.90
N VAL A 385 19.41 6.99 12.86
CA VAL A 385 19.95 8.34 12.65
C VAL A 385 21.12 8.56 13.58
N ILE A 386 22.27 8.94 13.02
CA ILE A 386 23.48 9.26 13.79
C ILE A 386 23.61 10.79 13.89
N LYS A 387 23.79 11.30 15.11
CA LYS A 387 23.93 12.74 15.40
C LYS A 387 25.27 13.04 16.10
N PRO A 388 26.01 14.09 15.70
CA PRO A 388 25.68 15.03 14.62
C PRO A 388 25.80 14.37 13.24
N GLY A 389 25.00 14.81 12.26
CA GLY A 389 24.97 14.21 10.92
C GLY A 389 26.27 14.38 10.10
N ALA A 390 27.26 15.11 10.62
CA ALA A 390 28.58 15.25 10.00
C ALA A 390 29.45 13.99 10.17
N LEU A 391 29.09 13.08 11.08
CA LEU A 391 29.83 11.83 11.28
C LEU A 391 29.67 10.91 10.06
N LYS A 392 30.76 10.28 9.64
CA LYS A 392 30.74 9.29 8.57
C LYS A 392 30.57 7.89 9.13
N SER A 393 29.64 7.15 8.56
CA SER A 393 29.37 5.75 8.86
C SER A 393 29.77 4.90 7.67
N ILE A 394 30.54 3.85 7.89
CA ILE A 394 31.02 2.98 6.82
C ILE A 394 30.70 1.55 7.24
N ASP A 395 29.96 0.83 6.40
CA ASP A 395 29.80 -0.61 6.58
C ASP A 395 31.15 -1.33 6.39
N THR A 396 31.50 -2.20 7.33
CA THR A 396 32.75 -2.97 7.31
C THR A 396 32.52 -4.38 7.80
N LYS A 397 33.44 -5.29 7.48
CA LYS A 397 33.44 -6.68 7.99
C LYS A 397 33.41 -6.79 9.53
N ASP A 398 33.85 -5.76 10.24
CA ASP A 398 33.95 -5.74 11.70
C ASP A 398 32.73 -5.04 12.36
N GLY A 399 31.72 -4.66 11.55
CA GLY A 399 30.53 -3.90 11.92
C GLY A 399 30.52 -2.49 11.31
N LEU A 400 29.49 -1.71 11.63
CA LEU A 400 29.38 -0.31 11.22
C LEU A 400 30.48 0.52 11.90
N MET A 401 31.45 0.99 11.14
CA MET A 401 32.45 1.93 11.62
C MET A 401 31.87 3.34 11.61
N ILE A 402 31.89 4.02 12.75
CA ILE A 402 31.55 5.43 12.87
C ILE A 402 32.86 6.20 13.10
N ASN A 403 33.23 7.04 12.13
CA ASN A 403 34.30 8.00 12.31
C ASN A 403 33.77 9.20 13.10
N THR A 404 34.30 9.41 14.29
CA THR A 404 33.79 10.37 15.25
C THR A 404 34.28 11.79 14.99
N LEU A 405 35.26 12.00 14.10
CA LEU A 405 35.82 13.31 13.77
C LEU A 405 36.22 14.11 15.02
N ALA A 406 36.84 13.43 16.00
CA ALA A 406 37.21 13.96 17.31
C ALA A 406 36.05 14.56 18.14
N GLN A 407 34.81 14.22 17.82
CA GLN A 407 33.65 14.61 18.63
C GLN A 407 33.71 13.93 20.00
N LYS A 408 33.53 14.71 21.06
CA LYS A 408 33.50 14.19 22.43
C LYS A 408 32.25 13.36 22.74
N LYS A 409 31.23 13.44 21.88
CA LYS A 409 29.98 12.69 22.01
C LYS A 409 29.28 12.54 20.67
N PHE A 410 28.52 11.45 20.53
CA PHE A 410 27.54 11.29 19.47
C PHE A 410 26.37 10.45 19.94
N GLN A 411 25.29 10.45 19.16
CA GLN A 411 24.05 9.73 19.46
C GLN A 411 23.60 8.89 18.28
N ILE A 412 23.02 7.73 18.57
CA ILE A 412 22.35 6.84 17.61
C ILE A 412 20.87 6.79 18.02
N HIS A 413 19.98 7.18 17.12
CA HIS A 413 18.53 7.19 17.33
C HIS A 413 17.87 6.13 16.46
N PHE A 414 16.88 5.43 16.99
CA PHE A 414 16.02 4.51 16.22
C PHE A 414 14.61 4.43 16.83
N PRO A 415 13.54 4.50 16.01
CA PRO A 415 13.57 4.61 14.55
C PRO A 415 14.05 6.01 14.10
N GLU A 416 14.03 6.27 12.79
CA GLU A 416 14.42 7.56 12.24
C GLU A 416 13.54 8.70 12.81
N GLU A 417 14.16 9.66 13.50
CA GLU A 417 13.47 10.78 14.15
C GLU A 417 13.91 12.13 13.56
N ASN A 418 13.32 12.45 12.42
CA ASN A 418 13.47 13.72 11.72
C ASN A 418 12.12 14.45 11.66
N TYR A 419 12.16 15.77 11.78
CA TYR A 419 10.95 16.60 11.75
C TYR A 419 10.97 17.52 10.53
N LEU A 420 9.81 17.64 9.90
CA LEU A 420 9.49 18.70 8.94
C LEU A 420 8.48 19.66 9.59
N TYR A 421 8.66 20.98 9.38
CA TYR A 421 7.80 22.01 10.00
C TYR A 421 7.69 21.91 11.53
N ASP A 422 8.75 21.43 12.20
CA ASP A 422 8.85 21.22 13.65
C ASP A 422 7.79 20.30 14.28
N THR A 423 6.92 19.68 13.47
CA THR A 423 5.73 18.95 13.96
C THR A 423 5.45 17.66 13.18
N TYR A 424 5.89 17.56 11.92
CA TYR A 424 5.63 16.39 11.10
C TYR A 424 6.79 15.42 11.27
N LEU A 425 6.50 14.27 11.85
CA LEU A 425 7.52 13.28 12.17
C LEU A 425 7.71 12.33 10.99
N SER A 426 8.97 12.04 10.67
CA SER A 426 9.32 11.05 9.67
C SER A 426 8.96 9.64 10.13
N ARG A 427 8.36 8.83 9.27
CA ARG A 427 8.22 7.37 9.45
C ARG A 427 7.65 6.98 10.82
N SER A 428 6.65 7.73 11.26
CA SER A 428 6.23 7.81 12.65
C SER A 428 5.45 6.60 13.18
N GLY A 429 5.01 5.70 12.30
CA GLY A 429 4.24 4.50 12.66
C GLY A 429 5.07 3.35 13.23
N TYR A 430 6.40 3.46 13.27
CA TYR A 430 7.30 2.34 13.60
C TYR A 430 7.68 2.19 15.07
N TYR A 431 7.94 0.92 15.42
CA TYR A 431 8.18 0.40 16.78
C TYR A 431 7.01 0.64 17.73
N ARG A 432 5.85 0.13 17.29
CA ARG A 432 4.65 0.04 18.14
C ARG A 432 4.97 -0.68 19.43
N CYS A 433 4.40 -0.21 20.52
CA CYS A 433 4.65 -0.71 21.86
C CYS A 433 3.39 -0.61 22.72
N SER A 434 3.47 -1.01 23.98
CA SER A 434 2.36 -0.92 24.92
C SER A 434 2.84 -0.68 26.34
N GLN A 435 1.97 -0.06 27.15
CA GLN A 435 2.17 0.14 28.58
C GLN A 435 2.52 -1.18 29.27
N ASN A 436 3.31 -1.09 30.35
CA ASN A 436 3.75 -2.22 31.15
C ASN A 436 4.58 -3.30 30.45
N CYS A 437 4.95 -3.11 29.18
CA CYS A 437 5.87 -4.01 28.51
C CYS A 437 7.32 -3.70 28.89
N THR A 438 8.11 -4.75 29.10
CA THR A 438 9.55 -4.66 29.34
C THR A 438 10.30 -4.89 28.02
N TYR A 439 11.38 -4.17 27.83
CA TYR A 439 12.24 -4.27 26.66
C TYR A 439 13.68 -4.48 27.09
N GLU A 440 14.39 -5.31 26.33
CA GLU A 440 15.82 -5.47 26.39
C GLU A 440 16.47 -4.64 25.28
N LEU A 441 17.50 -3.90 25.62
CA LEU A 441 18.38 -3.27 24.65
C LEU A 441 19.77 -3.87 24.81
N VAL A 442 20.24 -4.54 23.75
CA VAL A 442 21.57 -5.15 23.66
C VAL A 442 22.33 -4.50 22.52
N ALA A 443 23.55 -4.05 22.79
CA ALA A 443 24.42 -3.50 21.75
C ALA A 443 25.84 -4.01 21.94
N LYS A 444 26.57 -4.17 20.84
CA LYS A 444 27.97 -4.57 20.89
C LYS A 444 28.83 -3.56 20.15
N PHE A 445 29.85 -3.07 20.86
CA PHE A 445 30.81 -2.10 20.35
C PHE A 445 32.22 -2.66 20.48
N SER A 446 33.11 -2.23 19.59
CA SER A 446 34.54 -2.51 19.68
C SER A 446 35.38 -1.25 19.42
N ASN A 447 36.66 -1.34 19.78
CA ASN A 447 37.64 -0.24 19.78
C ASN A 447 37.33 0.87 20.81
N LEU A 448 36.76 0.53 21.96
CA LEU A 448 36.44 1.53 23.00
C LEU A 448 37.70 2.00 23.73
N ASN A 449 37.74 3.28 24.11
CA ASN A 449 38.72 3.76 25.10
C ASN A 449 38.27 3.35 26.51
N ASP A 450 39.20 3.29 27.45
CA ASP A 450 38.92 3.00 28.87
C ASP A 450 37.91 3.99 29.49
N ASP A 451 37.89 5.24 29.01
CA ASP A 451 37.01 6.31 29.46
C ASP A 451 35.76 6.50 28.58
N THR A 452 35.60 5.72 27.51
CA THR A 452 34.38 5.74 26.70
C THR A 452 33.20 5.30 27.56
N ARG A 453 32.09 6.03 27.50
CA ARG A 453 30.84 5.69 28.20
C ARG A 453 29.71 5.61 27.20
N ILE A 454 28.91 4.55 27.33
CA ILE A 454 27.76 4.29 26.47
C ILE A 454 26.52 4.25 27.36
N LYS A 455 25.53 5.05 27.02
CA LYS A 455 24.30 5.22 27.77
C LYS A 455 23.10 5.15 26.85
N TYR A 456 21.91 4.96 27.41
CA TYR A 456 20.67 4.98 26.66
C TYR A 456 19.61 5.86 27.32
N SER A 457 18.67 6.33 26.52
CA SER A 457 17.38 6.84 26.95
C SER A 457 16.31 6.37 25.97
N PHE A 458 15.05 6.45 26.40
CA PHE A 458 13.91 6.18 25.53
C PHE A 458 12.79 7.18 25.81
N LYS A 459 11.89 7.28 24.84
CA LYS A 459 10.63 8.01 24.96
C LYS A 459 9.52 7.25 24.25
N VAL A 460 8.28 7.58 24.60
CA VAL A 460 7.07 7.01 24.02
C VAL A 460 6.22 8.14 23.48
N LEU A 461 5.78 8.01 22.24
CA LEU A 461 4.86 8.93 21.57
C LEU A 461 3.49 8.27 21.36
N ASP A 462 2.42 9.05 21.27
CA ASP A 462 1.11 8.59 20.78
C ASP A 462 0.93 8.78 19.25
N ILE A 463 -0.25 8.46 18.72
CA ILE A 463 -0.61 8.59 17.30
C ILE A 463 -0.55 10.02 16.76
N GLU A 464 -0.62 11.03 17.63
CA GLU A 464 -0.50 12.45 17.28
C GLU A 464 0.93 12.97 17.51
N HIS A 465 1.87 12.06 17.82
CA HIS A 465 3.27 12.34 18.13
C HIS A 465 3.48 13.17 19.40
N ASN A 466 2.51 13.21 20.30
CA ASN A 466 2.70 13.81 21.63
C ASN A 466 3.62 12.91 22.45
N VAL A 467 4.53 13.51 23.22
CA VAL A 467 5.43 12.75 24.11
C VAL A 467 4.66 12.31 25.35
N CYS A 468 4.19 11.07 25.36
CA CYS A 468 3.49 10.46 26.50
C CYS A 468 4.43 10.14 27.66
N PHE A 469 5.68 9.79 27.36
CA PHE A 469 6.72 9.52 28.35
C PHE A 469 8.11 9.81 27.80
N LYS A 470 9.01 10.31 28.66
CA LYS A 470 10.43 10.46 28.35
C LYS A 470 11.27 10.14 29.57
N GLN A 471 12.32 9.35 29.39
CA GLN A 471 13.27 9.09 30.47
C GLN A 471 14.08 10.36 30.79
N ASP A 472 14.02 10.83 32.04
CA ASP A 472 14.64 12.09 32.48
C ASP A 472 16.15 12.16 32.25
N LYS A 473 16.85 11.03 32.42
CA LYS A 473 18.30 10.94 32.35
C LYS A 473 18.73 9.74 31.54
N PHE A 474 19.84 9.88 30.83
CA PHE A 474 20.54 8.75 30.23
C PHE A 474 21.03 7.79 31.31
N LYS A 475 20.78 6.49 31.12
CA LYS A 475 21.23 5.42 32.01
C LYS A 475 22.36 4.64 31.35
N SER A 476 23.32 4.17 32.15
CA SER A 476 24.41 3.33 31.65
C SER A 476 23.93 1.93 31.31
N PHE A 477 24.55 1.32 30.30
CA PHE A 477 24.44 -0.11 30.07
C PHE A 477 25.21 -0.91 31.14
N GLN A 478 24.87 -2.19 31.27
CA GLN A 478 25.66 -3.20 31.98
C GLN A 478 26.52 -3.96 30.98
N LEU A 479 27.79 -4.22 31.30
CA LEU A 479 28.67 -5.04 30.45
C LEU A 479 28.56 -6.50 30.86
N ILE A 480 28.09 -7.35 29.94
CA ILE A 480 27.88 -8.79 30.15
C ILE A 480 28.40 -9.52 28.91
N ASP A 481 29.37 -10.43 29.08
CA ASP A 481 29.99 -11.20 27.98
C ASP A 481 30.42 -10.34 26.78
N ASN A 482 31.12 -9.22 27.05
CA ASN A 482 31.55 -8.24 26.04
C ASN A 482 30.41 -7.58 25.24
N ARG A 483 29.20 -7.55 25.80
CA ARG A 483 28.01 -6.89 25.23
C ARG A 483 27.45 -5.92 26.24
N LEU A 484 26.95 -4.79 25.74
CA LEU A 484 26.24 -3.82 26.54
C LEU A 484 24.77 -4.20 26.56
N GLN A 485 24.22 -4.44 27.75
CA GLN A 485 22.85 -4.90 27.93
C GLN A 485 22.15 -4.08 29.02
N THR A 486 20.86 -3.86 28.82
CA THR A 486 19.98 -3.22 29.81
C THR A 486 18.54 -3.65 29.56
N THR A 487 17.72 -3.56 30.61
CA THR A 487 16.27 -3.72 30.51
C THR A 487 15.59 -2.44 30.95
N PHE A 488 14.49 -2.07 30.31
CA PHE A 488 13.63 -0.97 30.76
C PHE A 488 12.17 -1.33 30.55
N LYS A 489 11.29 -0.76 31.38
CA LYS A 489 9.86 -1.00 31.32
C LYS A 489 9.14 0.27 30.89
N ILE A 490 8.21 0.16 29.95
CA ILE A 490 7.28 1.24 29.64
C ILE A 490 6.34 1.38 30.85
N PRO A 491 6.27 2.57 31.48
CA PRO A 491 5.48 2.74 32.69
C PRO A 491 3.99 2.52 32.40
N ASP A 492 3.27 2.07 33.43
CA ASP A 492 1.81 1.98 33.39
C ASP A 492 1.20 3.38 33.25
N LYS A 493 1.61 4.28 34.15
CA LYS A 493 1.16 5.67 34.14
C LYS A 493 2.11 6.53 33.31
N MET A 494 1.56 7.14 32.26
CA MET A 494 2.28 8.05 31.38
C MET A 494 2.39 9.45 32.01
N THR A 495 3.36 10.25 31.56
CA THR A 495 3.47 11.66 31.98
C THR A 495 2.39 12.53 31.33
N GLN A 496 1.94 12.13 30.13
CA GLN A 496 0.79 12.67 29.44
C GLN A 496 -0.05 11.48 28.96
N GLU A 497 -1.37 11.51 29.22
CA GLU A 497 -2.27 10.46 28.75
C GLU A 497 -2.25 10.41 27.22
N PRO A 498 -2.08 9.21 26.62
CA PRO A 498 -2.05 9.07 25.17
C PRO A 498 -3.43 9.32 24.56
N ALA A 499 -3.45 9.83 23.32
CA ALA A 499 -4.70 10.04 22.58
C ALA A 499 -5.50 8.75 22.36
N ASP A 500 -4.82 7.62 22.18
CA ASP A 500 -5.41 6.29 22.03
C ASP A 500 -4.43 5.17 22.48
N ASN A 501 -4.66 3.92 22.06
CA ASN A 501 -3.80 2.77 22.40
C ASN A 501 -2.55 2.65 21.51
N HIS A 502 -2.37 3.50 20.50
CA HIS A 502 -1.21 3.44 19.62
C HIS A 502 -0.04 4.20 20.26
N LEU A 503 0.97 3.45 20.68
CA LEU A 503 2.18 3.98 21.30
C LEU A 503 3.40 3.58 20.49
N TYR A 504 4.36 4.50 20.35
CA TYR A 504 5.57 4.31 19.54
C TYR A 504 6.83 4.52 20.38
N LEU A 505 7.74 3.56 20.33
CA LEU A 505 8.95 3.53 21.14
C LEU A 505 10.15 4.10 20.37
N PHE A 506 10.75 5.15 20.91
CA PHE A 506 11.97 5.76 20.37
C PHE A 506 13.12 5.56 21.34
N ILE A 507 14.26 5.07 20.83
CA ILE A 507 15.47 4.83 21.60
C ILE A 507 16.56 5.80 21.15
N THR A 508 17.37 6.26 22.10
CA THR A 508 18.60 7.00 21.84
C THR A 508 19.74 6.36 22.62
N ILE A 509 20.79 5.94 21.93
CA ILE A 509 22.07 5.53 22.53
C ILE A 509 23.03 6.71 22.43
N GLU A 510 23.63 7.11 23.54
CA GLU A 510 24.65 8.15 23.61
C GLU A 510 26.00 7.53 23.90
N VAL A 511 27.01 7.91 23.11
CA VAL A 511 28.40 7.54 23.31
C VAL A 511 29.18 8.81 23.66
N THR A 512 29.90 8.82 24.77
CA THR A 512 30.77 9.93 25.20
C THR A 512 32.21 9.47 25.34
N ASN A 513 33.14 10.37 25.05
CA ASN A 513 34.59 10.12 24.95
C ASN A 513 34.91 8.94 24.01
N PRO A 514 34.37 8.91 22.78
CA PRO A 514 34.66 7.82 21.87
C PRO A 514 36.10 7.92 21.33
N PRO A 515 36.67 6.81 20.84
CA PRO A 515 37.86 6.84 19.97
C PRO A 515 37.58 7.61 18.66
N ASP A 516 38.62 7.83 17.83
CA ASP A 516 38.45 8.39 16.47
C ASP A 516 37.55 7.51 15.59
N ASN A 517 37.67 6.19 15.72
CA ASN A 517 36.83 5.21 15.03
C ASN A 517 36.25 4.24 16.05
N ILE A 518 34.92 4.14 16.11
CA ILE A 518 34.21 3.16 16.92
C ILE A 518 33.45 2.22 16.01
N PHE A 519 33.38 0.93 16.36
CA PHE A 519 32.66 -0.06 15.57
C PHE A 519 31.42 -0.50 16.33
N VAL A 520 30.27 -0.48 15.66
CA VAL A 520 29.00 -0.98 16.17
C VAL A 520 28.67 -2.26 15.43
N GLN A 521 28.69 -3.39 16.14
CA GLN A 521 28.51 -4.71 15.52
C GLN A 521 27.05 -5.11 15.39
N TYR A 522 26.22 -4.69 16.34
CA TYR A 522 24.76 -4.83 16.28
C TYR A 522 24.11 -3.99 17.38
N ILE A 523 22.83 -3.68 17.19
CA ILE A 523 21.92 -3.11 18.18
C ILE A 523 20.60 -3.87 18.09
N ASN A 524 20.25 -4.60 19.15
CA ASN A 524 19.02 -5.37 19.24
C ASN A 524 18.11 -4.78 20.32
N LEU A 525 16.90 -4.43 19.93
CA LEU A 525 15.78 -4.11 20.81
C LEU A 525 14.81 -5.28 20.80
N ASN A 526 14.62 -5.93 21.94
CA ASN A 526 13.69 -7.05 22.10
C ASN A 526 12.60 -6.67 23.09
N GLN A 527 11.36 -7.13 22.88
CA GLN A 527 10.38 -7.15 23.96
C GLN A 527 10.73 -8.33 24.87
N ILE A 528 10.98 -8.06 26.14
CA ILE A 528 11.08 -9.10 27.17
C ILE A 528 9.67 -9.39 27.63
N ILE A 529 9.27 -10.65 27.50
CA ILE A 529 8.07 -11.10 28.17
C ILE A 529 8.47 -11.59 29.56
N ASP A 530 7.76 -11.09 30.57
CA ASP A 530 8.03 -11.35 31.99
C ASP A 530 8.04 -12.88 32.26
N PRO A 531 9.22 -13.50 32.50
CA PRO A 531 9.30 -14.94 32.68
C PRO A 531 8.62 -15.41 33.98
N ASP A 532 8.46 -14.51 34.97
CA ASP A 532 7.82 -14.80 36.25
C ASP A 532 6.28 -14.71 36.17
N LYS A 533 5.74 -14.15 35.07
CA LYS A 533 4.30 -14.16 34.78
C LYS A 533 4.03 -15.08 33.61
N VAL A 534 3.75 -16.35 33.89
CA VAL A 534 3.20 -17.27 32.89
C VAL A 534 1.89 -16.68 32.34
N LYS A 535 1.94 -16.05 31.17
CA LYS A 535 0.74 -15.60 30.47
C LYS A 535 0.19 -16.78 29.67
N PRO A 536 -1.14 -16.87 29.52
CA PRO A 536 -1.72 -17.84 28.62
C PRO A 536 -1.28 -17.52 27.18
N LYS A 537 -1.05 -18.57 26.37
CA LYS A 537 -0.78 -18.43 24.94
C LYS A 537 -2.10 -18.20 24.21
N LEU A 538 -2.43 -16.94 23.95
CA LEU A 538 -3.72 -16.53 23.39
C LEU A 538 -3.59 -15.61 22.18
N PHE A 539 -4.47 -15.82 21.22
CA PHE A 539 -4.85 -14.85 20.21
C PHE A 539 -6.22 -14.28 20.59
N GLU A 540 -6.32 -12.96 20.64
CA GLU A 540 -7.54 -12.26 21.05
C GLU A 540 -8.09 -11.46 19.87
N ILE A 541 -9.40 -11.58 19.66
CA ILE A 541 -10.15 -10.81 18.65
C ILE A 541 -11.35 -10.21 19.37
N ASN A 542 -11.35 -8.90 19.55
CA ASN A 542 -12.31 -8.18 20.38
C ASN A 542 -12.37 -8.81 21.78
N ASN A 543 -13.50 -9.40 22.16
CA ASN A 543 -13.72 -10.05 23.46
C ASN A 543 -13.55 -11.58 23.40
N SER A 544 -13.18 -12.14 22.24
CA SER A 544 -13.00 -13.58 22.04
C SER A 544 -11.54 -13.96 22.17
N THR A 545 -11.25 -15.07 22.85
CA THR A 545 -9.88 -15.58 23.04
C THR A 545 -9.74 -16.98 22.45
N PHE A 546 -8.59 -17.24 21.85
CA PHE A 546 -8.27 -18.50 21.17
C PHE A 546 -6.88 -18.98 21.58
N PRO A 547 -6.69 -20.26 21.91
CA PRO A 547 -5.36 -20.76 22.25
C PRO A 547 -4.44 -20.75 21.03
N ILE A 548 -3.16 -20.42 21.22
CA ILE A 548 -2.11 -20.57 20.22
C ILE A 548 -1.05 -21.57 20.70
N THR A 549 -0.30 -22.15 19.75
CA THR A 549 0.67 -23.21 20.02
C THR A 549 2.09 -22.80 19.61
N GLU A 550 3.09 -23.61 19.94
CA GLU A 550 4.48 -23.44 19.42
C GLU A 550 4.60 -23.68 17.90
N LYS A 551 3.50 -24.02 17.24
CA LYS A 551 3.37 -24.15 15.79
C LYS A 551 2.30 -23.21 15.27
N GLN A 552 2.21 -23.12 13.95
CA GLN A 552 1.13 -22.40 13.29
C GLN A 552 -0.25 -22.85 13.80
N THR A 553 -1.08 -21.87 14.11
CA THR A 553 -2.46 -22.06 14.58
C THR A 553 -3.43 -21.39 13.59
N ILE A 554 -4.55 -22.05 13.30
CA ILE A 554 -5.61 -21.51 12.43
C ILE A 554 -6.88 -21.32 13.26
N THR A 555 -7.38 -20.09 13.28
CA THR A 555 -8.55 -19.68 14.07
C THR A 555 -9.62 -19.11 13.16
N LYS A 556 -10.77 -19.77 13.07
CA LYS A 556 -11.97 -19.24 12.40
C LYS A 556 -12.78 -18.41 13.39
N SER A 557 -13.17 -17.19 13.03
CA SER A 557 -13.97 -16.35 13.92
C SER A 557 -14.83 -15.36 13.17
N LYS A 558 -16.12 -15.28 13.52
CA LYS A 558 -17.03 -14.24 13.04
C LYS A 558 -16.69 -12.86 13.62
N SER A 559 -15.92 -12.77 14.71
CA SER A 559 -15.46 -11.48 15.24
C SER A 559 -14.55 -10.74 14.27
N LEU A 560 -13.93 -11.44 13.32
CA LEU A 560 -13.16 -10.84 12.23
C LEU A 560 -14.05 -10.19 11.16
N MET A 561 -15.37 -10.38 11.21
CA MET A 561 -16.34 -9.75 10.30
C MET A 561 -16.85 -8.40 10.83
N SER A 562 -16.59 -8.07 12.10
CA SER A 562 -16.99 -6.78 12.71
C SER A 562 -16.49 -5.58 11.90
N PRO A 563 -17.21 -4.45 11.84
CA PRO A 563 -16.83 -3.35 10.96
C PRO A 563 -15.50 -2.74 11.41
N THR A 564 -15.25 -2.76 12.71
CA THR A 564 -13.99 -2.46 13.36
C THR A 564 -13.74 -3.46 14.48
N GLY A 565 -12.47 -3.63 14.86
CA GLY A 565 -12.13 -4.46 15.99
C GLY A 565 -10.69 -4.31 16.43
N ILE A 566 -10.33 -5.06 17.47
CA ILE A 566 -8.99 -5.08 18.05
C ILE A 566 -8.46 -6.51 18.03
N ILE A 567 -7.21 -6.64 17.64
CA ILE A 567 -6.46 -7.89 17.69
C ILE A 567 -5.28 -7.73 18.65
N ASN A 568 -5.01 -8.79 19.41
CA ASN A 568 -3.87 -8.86 20.32
C ASN A 568 -3.34 -10.30 20.37
N VAL A 569 -2.08 -10.45 20.76
CA VAL A 569 -1.46 -11.74 21.07
C VAL A 569 -0.84 -11.68 22.47
N GLN A 570 -0.99 -12.77 23.20
CA GLN A 570 -0.31 -13.02 24.46
C GLN A 570 0.51 -14.30 24.30
N ASP A 571 1.83 -14.18 24.33
CA ASP A 571 2.77 -15.28 24.43
C ASP A 571 4.00 -14.83 25.22
N ASN A 572 4.62 -15.74 25.95
CA ASN A 572 5.79 -15.50 26.77
C ASN A 572 7.14 -15.72 26.08
N ASN A 573 7.15 -16.32 24.90
CA ASN A 573 8.39 -16.80 24.31
C ASN A 573 8.69 -16.18 22.94
N THR A 574 7.69 -15.63 22.25
CA THR A 574 7.84 -15.26 20.84
C THR A 574 6.86 -14.18 20.40
N SER A 575 7.25 -13.40 19.40
CA SER A 575 6.32 -12.59 18.61
C SER A 575 5.59 -13.47 17.57
N HIS A 576 4.59 -12.95 16.88
CA HIS A 576 3.82 -13.72 15.92
C HIS A 576 3.62 -13.01 14.59
N THR A 577 3.57 -13.77 13.50
CA THR A 577 3.04 -13.30 12.21
C THR A 577 1.57 -13.67 12.13
N LEU A 578 0.73 -12.69 11.80
CA LEU A 578 -0.69 -12.86 11.55
C LEU A 578 -0.97 -12.67 10.07
N LEU A 579 -1.68 -13.63 9.49
CA LEU A 579 -2.33 -13.51 8.19
C LEU A 579 -3.81 -13.86 8.37
N VAL A 580 -4.69 -12.90 8.12
CA VAL A 580 -6.14 -13.10 8.09
C VAL A 580 -6.59 -13.25 6.64
N VAL A 581 -7.40 -14.27 6.40
CA VAL A 581 -8.07 -14.50 5.12
C VAL A 581 -9.54 -14.20 5.30
N THR A 582 -10.04 -13.25 4.51
CA THR A 582 -11.47 -13.03 4.27
C THR A 582 -11.84 -13.73 2.97
N PRO A 583 -12.39 -14.97 3.04
CA PRO A 583 -12.71 -15.73 1.85
C PRO A 583 -14.00 -15.26 1.18
N ASP A 584 -14.10 -15.47 -0.13
CA ASP A 584 -15.32 -15.27 -0.91
C ASP A 584 -15.94 -13.87 -0.71
N VAL A 585 -15.08 -12.85 -0.82
CA VAL A 585 -15.46 -11.44 -0.76
C VAL A 585 -16.46 -11.17 -1.88
N GLN A 586 -17.61 -10.61 -1.52
CA GLN A 586 -18.70 -10.20 -2.39
C GLN A 586 -18.67 -8.70 -2.70
N TRP A 587 -18.10 -7.90 -1.79
CA TRP A 587 -18.09 -6.44 -1.88
C TRP A 587 -16.76 -5.84 -1.44
N GLN A 588 -16.26 -4.87 -2.20
CA GLN A 588 -15.33 -3.84 -1.72
C GLN A 588 -16.14 -2.59 -1.38
N ILE A 589 -15.96 -2.09 -0.17
CA ILE A 589 -16.54 -0.86 0.35
C ILE A 589 -15.39 0.12 0.52
N ARG A 590 -15.45 1.27 -0.15
CA ARG A 590 -14.45 2.32 -0.03
C ARG A 590 -14.95 3.43 0.89
N ASN A 591 -14.01 3.99 1.66
CA ASN A 591 -14.16 5.14 2.56
C ASN A 591 -14.96 4.91 3.84
N ALA A 592 -15.59 3.75 4.03
CA ALA A 592 -16.35 3.43 5.25
C ALA A 592 -16.21 1.96 5.65
N CYS A 593 -16.24 1.71 6.97
CA CYS A 593 -16.33 0.35 7.50
C CYS A 593 -17.72 -0.22 7.27
N ALA A 594 -17.81 -1.53 7.05
CA ALA A 594 -19.10 -2.19 6.85
C ALA A 594 -19.14 -3.64 7.33
N GLU A 595 -20.36 -4.18 7.40
CA GLU A 595 -20.63 -5.60 7.64
C GLU A 595 -21.63 -6.12 6.60
N LEU A 596 -21.55 -7.42 6.33
CA LEU A 596 -22.48 -8.12 5.43
C LEU A 596 -23.21 -9.21 6.20
N PHE A 597 -24.53 -9.14 6.15
CA PHE A 597 -25.48 -10.18 6.54
C PHE A 597 -26.10 -10.77 5.28
N ASP A 598 -26.93 -11.81 5.41
CA ASP A 598 -27.44 -12.61 4.27
C ASP A 598 -27.90 -11.76 3.07
N ASP A 599 -28.79 -10.79 3.28
CA ASP A 599 -29.27 -9.86 2.25
C ASP A 599 -29.07 -8.38 2.62
N GLU A 600 -28.24 -8.09 3.62
CA GLU A 600 -28.07 -6.73 4.15
C GLU A 600 -26.61 -6.29 4.22
N ILE A 601 -26.32 -5.07 3.78
CA ILE A 601 -25.04 -4.40 4.01
C ILE A 601 -25.26 -3.29 5.04
N HIS A 602 -24.56 -3.36 6.16
CA HIS A 602 -24.61 -2.33 7.20
C HIS A 602 -23.37 -1.47 7.06
N ILE A 603 -23.56 -0.24 6.62
CA ILE A 603 -22.53 0.79 6.49
C ILE A 603 -22.43 1.53 7.81
N HIS A 604 -21.26 1.46 8.44
CA HIS A 604 -20.99 2.05 9.75
C HIS A 604 -20.30 3.40 9.60
N SER A 605 -19.11 3.60 10.15
CA SER A 605 -18.42 4.89 10.16
C SER A 605 -17.55 5.10 8.93
N MET A 606 -17.49 6.35 8.46
CA MET A 606 -16.43 6.83 7.57
C MET A 606 -15.05 6.53 8.19
N ARG A 607 -14.08 6.16 7.35
CA ARG A 607 -12.69 5.94 7.79
C ARG A 607 -11.89 7.20 7.98
N HIS A 608 -12.34 8.30 7.40
CA HIS A 608 -11.61 9.56 7.36
C HIS A 608 -12.56 10.75 7.21
N ASP A 609 -12.04 11.96 7.39
CA ASP A 609 -12.70 13.24 7.16
C ASP A 609 -12.09 14.02 5.97
N PHE A 610 -11.37 13.33 5.09
CA PHE A 610 -10.61 13.95 4.01
C PHE A 610 -11.49 14.69 3.00
N GLN A 611 -12.64 14.10 2.66
CA GLN A 611 -13.55 14.65 1.64
C GLN A 611 -14.39 15.80 2.19
N ASN A 612 -14.60 16.83 1.37
CA ASN A 612 -15.54 17.90 1.73
C ASN A 612 -17.00 17.45 1.55
N ASN A 613 -17.25 16.58 0.56
CA ASN A 613 -18.52 15.90 0.35
C ASN A 613 -18.28 14.40 0.55
N PRO A 614 -18.61 13.83 1.72
CA PRO A 614 -18.37 12.42 2.01
C PRO A 614 -19.01 11.52 0.95
N GLU A 615 -18.30 10.48 0.54
CA GLU A 615 -18.81 9.51 -0.40
C GLU A 615 -18.35 8.11 -0.06
N ILE A 616 -19.26 7.15 -0.15
CA ILE A 616 -18.99 5.71 0.05
C ILE A 616 -19.28 5.01 -1.27
N ILE A 617 -18.34 4.19 -1.72
CA ILE A 617 -18.44 3.45 -2.99
C ILE A 617 -18.50 1.96 -2.69
N LEU A 618 -19.52 1.29 -3.23
CA LEU A 618 -19.75 -0.14 -3.10
C LEU A 618 -19.52 -0.80 -4.46
N THR A 619 -18.54 -1.69 -4.52
CA THR A 619 -18.16 -2.39 -5.75
C THR A 619 -18.32 -3.90 -5.55
N PRO A 620 -19.20 -4.57 -6.29
CA PRO A 620 -19.32 -6.02 -6.17
C PRO A 620 -18.14 -6.70 -6.87
N THR A 621 -17.68 -7.81 -6.31
CA THR A 621 -16.57 -8.61 -6.89
C THR A 621 -17.05 -9.56 -7.97
N THR A 622 -18.35 -9.83 -8.01
CA THR A 622 -19.04 -10.61 -9.03
C THR A 622 -20.06 -9.74 -9.75
N GLN A 623 -20.43 -10.10 -10.98
CA GLN A 623 -21.46 -9.36 -11.71
C GLN A 623 -22.80 -9.37 -10.95
N LYS A 624 -23.38 -8.17 -10.75
CA LYS A 624 -24.71 -7.96 -10.19
C LYS A 624 -25.48 -7.03 -11.13
N SER A 625 -26.74 -7.38 -11.42
CA SER A 625 -27.60 -6.63 -12.35
C SER A 625 -28.11 -5.32 -11.76
N THR A 626 -28.40 -5.30 -10.46
CA THR A 626 -28.94 -4.12 -9.78
C THR A 626 -28.31 -3.98 -8.39
N PHE A 627 -27.67 -2.84 -8.12
CA PHE A 627 -27.08 -2.54 -6.83
C PHE A 627 -26.81 -1.06 -6.59
N ILE A 628 -26.73 -0.67 -5.32
CA ILE A 628 -26.27 0.67 -4.94
C ILE A 628 -24.76 0.72 -5.10
N ASN A 629 -24.29 1.64 -5.95
CA ASN A 629 -22.88 1.81 -6.23
C ASN A 629 -22.26 2.96 -5.45
N ARG A 630 -22.98 4.07 -5.26
CA ARG A 630 -22.46 5.23 -4.51
C ARG A 630 -23.49 5.78 -3.54
N LEU A 631 -22.99 6.20 -2.38
CA LEU A 631 -23.72 6.92 -1.36
C LEU A 631 -23.01 8.27 -1.18
N LYS A 632 -23.65 9.36 -1.59
CA LYS A 632 -23.13 10.73 -1.51
C LYS A 632 -23.73 11.44 -0.31
N ASN A 633 -22.89 12.05 0.52
CA ASN A 633 -23.22 12.70 1.79
C ASN A 633 -23.92 11.81 2.84
N ILE A 634 -24.19 10.55 2.53
CA ILE A 634 -24.68 9.54 3.47
C ILE A 634 -23.46 8.91 4.13
N THR A 635 -23.35 9.05 5.44
CA THR A 635 -22.17 8.64 6.21
C THR A 635 -22.37 7.30 6.94
N SER A 636 -23.61 6.84 7.09
CA SER A 636 -23.98 5.49 7.55
C SER A 636 -25.40 5.15 7.11
N CYS A 637 -25.69 3.88 6.88
CA CYS A 637 -27.02 3.36 6.54
C CYS A 637 -27.04 1.82 6.59
N LYS A 638 -28.24 1.23 6.45
CA LYS A 638 -28.42 -0.18 6.10
C LYS A 638 -28.99 -0.28 4.70
N ILE A 639 -28.44 -1.18 3.89
CA ILE A 639 -28.92 -1.49 2.55
C ILE A 639 -29.47 -2.91 2.57
N ILE A 640 -30.76 -3.07 2.32
CA ILE A 640 -31.47 -4.34 2.33
C ILE A 640 -31.85 -4.69 0.90
N TYR A 641 -31.32 -5.79 0.39
CA TYR A 641 -31.61 -6.30 -0.93
C TYR A 641 -32.80 -7.26 -0.88
N LYS A 642 -33.82 -7.01 -1.69
CA LYS A 642 -34.98 -7.89 -1.88
C LYS A 642 -35.05 -8.35 -3.33
N SER A 643 -35.98 -9.26 -3.62
CA SER A 643 -36.13 -9.84 -4.96
C SER A 643 -36.44 -8.82 -6.07
N ASP A 644 -37.10 -7.71 -5.73
CA ASP A 644 -37.67 -6.70 -6.63
C ASP A 644 -37.47 -5.27 -6.09
N SER A 645 -36.71 -5.09 -5.01
CA SER A 645 -36.48 -3.80 -4.39
C SER A 645 -35.16 -3.74 -3.63
N ILE A 646 -34.64 -2.53 -3.44
CA ILE A 646 -33.58 -2.21 -2.49
C ILE A 646 -34.13 -1.18 -1.51
N ILE A 647 -34.00 -1.45 -0.22
CA ILE A 647 -34.37 -0.51 0.84
C ILE A 647 -33.09 0.03 1.46
N VAL A 648 -32.97 1.35 1.53
CA VAL A 648 -31.93 2.02 2.31
C VAL A 648 -32.59 2.62 3.53
N SER A 649 -32.22 2.15 4.71
CA SER A 649 -32.81 2.58 5.99
C SER A 649 -31.72 3.03 6.96
N ASP A 650 -32.14 3.57 8.11
CA ASP A 650 -31.24 4.10 9.14
C ASP A 650 -30.22 5.11 8.57
N ILE A 651 -30.67 5.90 7.59
CA ILE A 651 -29.81 6.83 6.86
C ILE A 651 -29.36 7.96 7.80
N THR A 652 -28.05 8.15 7.89
CA THR A 652 -27.44 9.35 8.48
C THR A 652 -26.71 10.11 7.38
N SER A 653 -27.03 11.39 7.22
CA SER A 653 -26.44 12.24 6.19
C SER A 653 -25.82 13.51 6.76
N SER A 654 -24.67 13.92 6.20
CA SER A 654 -24.01 15.18 6.55
C SER A 654 -24.69 16.40 5.91
N ALA A 655 -25.29 16.20 4.73
CA ALA A 655 -26.03 17.18 3.93
C ALA A 655 -27.19 16.48 3.19
N ASP A 656 -27.81 17.12 2.20
CA ASP A 656 -28.71 16.42 1.28
C ASP A 656 -27.96 15.25 0.63
N GLY A 657 -28.59 14.08 0.71
CA GLY A 657 -28.02 12.80 0.34
C GLY A 657 -28.17 12.51 -1.15
N GLY A 658 -27.35 11.59 -1.64
CA GLY A 658 -27.47 11.06 -3.00
C GLY A 658 -27.20 9.57 -3.04
N ILE A 659 -27.94 8.85 -3.88
CA ILE A 659 -27.72 7.44 -4.18
C ILE A 659 -27.47 7.32 -5.68
N ILE A 660 -26.41 6.60 -6.06
CA ILE A 660 -26.21 6.15 -7.43
C ILE A 660 -26.51 4.66 -7.48
N LEU A 661 -27.53 4.31 -8.23
CA LEU A 661 -27.98 2.95 -8.49
C LEU A 661 -27.45 2.51 -9.86
N ILE A 662 -26.79 1.36 -9.91
CA ILE A 662 -26.54 0.63 -11.15
C ILE A 662 -27.66 -0.38 -11.32
N SER A 663 -28.30 -0.44 -12.49
CA SER A 663 -29.44 -1.31 -12.74
C SER A 663 -29.61 -1.63 -14.23
N ASP A 664 -29.73 -2.92 -14.56
CA ASP A 664 -30.15 -3.38 -15.89
C ASP A 664 -31.65 -3.12 -16.15
N SER A 665 -32.44 -2.87 -15.09
CA SER A 665 -33.86 -2.53 -15.22
C SER A 665 -34.04 -1.04 -15.48
N SER A 666 -34.70 -0.72 -16.59
CA SER A 666 -35.07 0.65 -16.92
C SER A 666 -36.31 1.14 -16.18
N ASP A 667 -37.02 0.29 -15.44
CA ASP A 667 -38.24 0.65 -14.72
C ASP A 667 -38.00 0.58 -13.21
N VAL A 668 -37.53 1.71 -12.67
CA VAL A 668 -37.24 1.89 -11.25
C VAL A 668 -38.10 3.03 -10.73
N SER A 669 -38.82 2.78 -9.63
CA SER A 669 -39.55 3.80 -8.88
C SER A 669 -38.90 4.01 -7.51
N VAL A 670 -38.98 5.24 -7.01
CA VAL A 670 -38.30 5.66 -5.78
C VAL A 670 -39.30 6.26 -4.82
N SER A 671 -39.31 5.79 -3.57
CA SER A 671 -40.02 6.44 -2.47
C SER A 671 -39.09 7.36 -1.69
N ASN A 672 -39.61 8.49 -1.21
CA ASN A 672 -38.85 9.46 -0.40
C ASN A 672 -37.52 9.90 -1.06
N GLY A 673 -37.54 10.09 -2.38
CA GLY A 673 -36.39 10.53 -3.17
C GLY A 673 -36.82 10.90 -4.58
N GLU A 674 -35.94 11.59 -5.31
CA GLU A 674 -36.21 12.02 -6.69
C GLU A 674 -35.09 11.52 -7.61
N ILE A 675 -35.47 10.91 -8.74
CA ILE A 675 -34.51 10.56 -9.80
C ILE A 675 -34.22 11.82 -10.60
N ILE A 676 -33.01 12.35 -10.47
CA ILE A 676 -32.57 13.58 -11.17
C ILE A 676 -31.81 13.29 -12.46
N HIS A 677 -31.27 12.09 -12.60
CA HIS A 677 -30.56 11.64 -13.79
C HIS A 677 -30.75 10.15 -14.02
N LYS A 678 -30.87 9.75 -15.28
CA LYS A 678 -31.10 8.36 -15.68
C LYS A 678 -30.45 8.08 -17.02
N THR A 679 -29.59 7.06 -17.03
CA THR A 679 -29.02 6.43 -18.21
C THR A 679 -29.55 4.98 -18.31
N PRO A 680 -29.22 4.21 -19.36
CA PRO A 680 -29.59 2.80 -19.43
C PRO A 680 -29.04 1.94 -18.29
N GLU A 681 -27.89 2.30 -17.70
CA GLU A 681 -27.18 1.46 -16.72
C GLU A 681 -27.13 2.09 -15.31
N GLU A 682 -27.35 3.40 -15.19
CA GLU A 682 -27.13 4.18 -13.97
C GLU A 682 -28.26 5.18 -13.70
N MET A 683 -28.68 5.31 -12.44
CA MET A 683 -29.69 6.28 -11.98
C MET A 683 -29.18 7.06 -10.78
N HIS A 684 -29.36 8.39 -10.80
CA HIS A 684 -28.97 9.28 -9.70
C HIS A 684 -30.21 9.73 -8.96
N ILE A 685 -30.21 9.51 -7.66
CA ILE A 685 -31.33 9.77 -6.76
C ILE A 685 -30.89 10.78 -5.72
N THR A 686 -31.66 11.85 -5.54
CA THR A 686 -31.43 12.86 -4.48
C THR A 686 -32.39 12.68 -3.33
N LEU A 687 -31.88 12.89 -2.12
CA LEU A 687 -32.59 12.74 -0.85
C LEU A 687 -32.45 14.01 -0.02
N ASN A 688 -33.53 14.44 0.63
CA ASN A 688 -33.42 15.47 1.65
C ASN A 688 -32.64 14.92 2.85
N LYS A 689 -31.86 15.78 3.52
CA LYS A 689 -30.99 15.40 4.65
C LYS A 689 -31.68 14.58 5.76
N ASP A 690 -32.94 14.88 6.07
CA ASP A 690 -33.67 14.29 7.21
C ASP A 690 -34.40 12.98 6.86
N ILE A 691 -34.23 12.47 5.64
CA ILE A 691 -34.84 11.21 5.21
C ILE A 691 -34.15 10.04 5.90
N SER A 692 -34.91 9.23 6.62
CA SER A 692 -34.40 8.04 7.32
C SER A 692 -34.50 6.76 6.48
N GLU A 693 -35.33 6.74 5.44
CA GLU A 693 -35.57 5.57 4.61
C GLU A 693 -35.97 5.91 3.17
N VAL A 694 -35.44 5.14 2.22
CA VAL A 694 -35.70 5.19 0.77
C VAL A 694 -35.94 3.77 0.26
N THR A 695 -36.94 3.58 -0.59
CA THR A 695 -37.16 2.31 -1.30
C THR A 695 -37.00 2.52 -2.80
N LEU A 696 -36.17 1.68 -3.42
CA LEU A 696 -35.94 1.60 -4.86
C LEU A 696 -36.62 0.33 -5.36
N GLN A 697 -37.79 0.43 -5.98
CA GLN A 697 -38.54 -0.71 -6.50
C GLN A 697 -38.26 -0.85 -8.00
N TYR A 698 -37.98 -2.07 -8.48
CA TYR A 698 -37.66 -2.32 -9.88
C TYR A 698 -38.25 -3.62 -10.40
N ASN A 699 -38.58 -3.66 -11.69
CA ASN A 699 -39.00 -4.89 -12.34
C ASN A 699 -37.79 -5.77 -12.63
N LYS A 700 -37.87 -7.04 -12.23
CA LYS A 700 -36.87 -8.03 -12.59
C LYS A 700 -36.98 -8.31 -14.09
N THR A 701 -35.91 -8.04 -14.84
CA THR A 701 -35.79 -8.39 -16.26
C THR A 701 -35.57 -9.88 -16.47
#